data_AF-A0A2S2NSR2-F1
#
_entry.id   AF-A0A2S2NSR2-F1
#
_cell.length_a   1.000
_cell.length_b   1.000
_cell.length_c   1.000
_cell.angle_alpha   90.00
_cell.angle_beta   90.00
_cell.angle_gamma   90.00
#
_symmetry.space_group_name_H-M   'P 1'
#
loop_
_entity.id
_entity.type
_entity.pdbx_description
1 polymer ?
#
loop_
_entity_poly.entity_id
_entity_poly.type
_entity_poly.pdbx_seq_one_letter_code
_entity_poly.pdbx_strand_id
1 'polypeptide(L)'
;MAGGTSGDPEPKGVKRKLEEPSITEEENDFTSDYDGIQTDIPITNSKVRCKFCNKTNTEDVNIPSGAEPECIVLTNEILANIYTDNDDVVQHNLTNYSIYDENGHMCSIDSGVMERNVTIFMTGYVKPIYNNNPGVEDGIPAMALGPILEWWLSSYDGGTQALIGINTEYADYLLIEPHPKYKKYMTSVTEKIHLSREVIKNILSSEYDDPTYEDILNCVIDSVNPATGNKFTEEDLISHAQFVLNQVLEYDLNDTYHLPLAETQCIETLTQLSGAAKPVKGPSRRVGQRNQYVKTDINKREFSKATTTELVKDVFENMFAAQLDIDDKENEGNVNKLVKTMFDDVCNTKIKKEVSDIHVNVNQVLWRDQILCEKMFIVVKNNVSTIPLIGRIEYFFKTKFKNKAHIQLFMHSYETVLGETADPQEIFSLKNCTNIDIKNVVKIIDVVQKIPSKNWFQLGNSKLHDLLEPVNRDNKNSFFYQLQYDDEFGRFEYLKPIEPNTVIKEGYCSNCEDFALEQKSKEPELHEFIEEDKNISYFYKFKLYDEEYKVGSFVYLQPEIFKTASRSNMIGEEPFEHIETKKNESNQEQKIIDETKYPEYYRKSLENTMRGSNETTPDPFEIAEILAIYFVNWDRKNIKLIVRRMYRAEQIPIADYTKNSDMNMLFWSEEEFRVTYQNIRGKCYVSFISNIQNPLVWSSSGPDRFYFTKKYDFIFGTIISEHELPSEAKLTGKEVYVNYKYQYVDEDKLQYIPSYKKIKPLRGLDIFAGCGGLSRGLEDSGLIISNWAIECDEQAAGAFKLNNPDSTVFVEDCNHLLKLAMSGEKTNIKNQNIPQKGEVDFICGGPPCQGFSGMNRFNSGQYSLFKNSLIVSFLSYIDFYRPKYFVMENVRNFVSFKRSMVLKLTLRCITRMGYQCTFGILQAGNFGVPQTRRRLIIMAAAPGETLPLYPEPIHVFNRRSSSLTIQIGDKKFKTNCKYEESAPMRTVTVYDAWSDLPEIPNGANEEDIIYKSKPITHLQKLLRYPDNRYAESILSDHICKDMSPLVQARMELIPVGEGSDWRDLPNSKVKLPDGSYTNKLLYTHHDIKNGYG
;
A
#
# COMPACT_ATOMS: atom_id res chain seq x y z
N MET A 1 46.15 -35.32 23.85
CA MET A 1 47.21 -34.76 24.72
C MET A 1 46.97 -33.25 24.77
N ALA A 2 46.06 -32.82 25.65
CA ALA A 2 46.30 -32.18 26.97
C ALA A 2 46.65 -30.68 26.81
N GLY A 3 45.95 -29.68 27.34
CA GLY A 3 44.68 -29.47 28.09
C GLY A 3 44.30 -27.98 27.86
N GLY A 4 43.07 -27.48 27.91
CA GLY A 4 42.09 -27.52 28.99
C GLY A 4 42.03 -26.13 29.66
N THR A 5 41.00 -25.31 29.37
CA THR A 5 40.22 -24.51 30.35
C THR A 5 39.12 -23.66 29.67
N SER A 6 38.03 -23.54 30.41
CA SER A 6 36.73 -22.90 30.20
C SER A 6 36.75 -21.37 30.07
N GLY A 7 35.84 -20.81 29.28
CA GLY A 7 35.44 -19.41 29.34
C GLY A 7 34.02 -19.21 28.80
N ASP A 8 33.10 -18.89 29.70
CA ASP A 8 31.73 -18.40 29.46
C ASP A 8 31.55 -17.18 30.40
N PRO A 9 30.50 -16.35 30.30
CA PRO A 9 30.57 -14.98 29.77
C PRO A 9 30.34 -13.87 30.84
N GLU A 10 30.06 -12.64 30.37
CA GLU A 10 29.25 -11.57 31.03
C GLU A 10 30.00 -10.31 31.63
N PRO A 11 29.28 -9.23 32.05
CA PRO A 11 29.40 -7.83 31.55
C PRO A 11 29.93 -6.83 32.61
N LYS A 12 29.95 -5.50 32.32
CA LYS A 12 29.53 -4.39 33.23
C LYS A 12 29.93 -3.00 32.75
N GLY A 13 29.02 -2.05 33.00
CA GLY A 13 29.20 -0.62 32.79
C GLY A 13 30.09 0.07 33.83
N VAL A 14 30.47 1.31 33.53
CA VAL A 14 31.35 2.13 34.37
C VAL A 14 30.61 3.38 34.82
N LYS A 15 30.44 3.52 36.15
CA LYS A 15 30.13 4.77 36.86
C LYS A 15 31.43 5.45 37.29
N ARG A 16 31.45 6.78 37.32
CA ARG A 16 32.41 7.64 38.06
C ARG A 16 31.60 8.82 38.61
N LYS A 17 31.85 9.46 39.76
CA LYS A 17 32.42 9.15 41.08
C LYS A 17 32.13 10.46 41.86
N LEU A 18 31.58 10.37 43.07
CA LEU A 18 31.28 11.49 43.97
C LEU A 18 32.51 11.82 44.84
N GLU A 19 32.70 13.10 45.17
CA GLU A 19 33.57 13.57 46.26
C GLU A 19 32.78 14.55 47.15
N GLU A 20 32.80 14.28 48.46
CA GLU A 20 32.48 15.20 49.58
C GLU A 20 33.81 15.58 50.27
N PRO A 21 33.90 16.72 50.98
CA PRO A 21 33.59 16.80 52.44
C PRO A 21 32.99 18.18 52.83
N SER A 22 32.55 18.58 54.03
CA SER A 22 32.48 18.07 55.42
C SER A 22 31.58 19.03 56.23
N ILE A 23 31.05 18.54 57.36
CA ILE A 23 30.12 19.17 58.31
C ILE A 23 30.87 20.04 59.35
N THR A 24 30.28 21.17 59.77
CA THR A 24 30.30 21.65 61.18
C THR A 24 29.04 22.47 61.49
N GLU A 25 28.41 22.15 62.62
CA GLU A 25 27.25 22.78 63.26
C GLU A 25 27.63 24.09 63.98
N GLU A 26 26.73 25.07 64.06
CA GLU A 26 26.45 25.84 65.29
C GLU A 26 25.22 26.75 65.14
N GLU A 27 24.45 26.85 66.23
CA GLU A 27 23.20 27.60 66.41
C GLU A 27 23.43 29.09 66.74
N ASN A 28 22.32 29.85 66.66
CA ASN A 28 21.96 31.07 67.40
C ASN A 28 22.17 32.46 66.76
N ASP A 29 21.02 33.01 66.32
CA ASP A 29 20.30 34.12 66.98
C ASP A 29 20.78 35.60 66.83
N PHE A 30 19.78 36.50 66.81
CA PHE A 30 19.80 37.97 66.94
C PHE A 30 20.08 38.91 65.73
N THR A 31 18.96 39.46 65.23
CA THR A 31 18.59 40.90 65.09
C THR A 31 19.51 41.95 64.43
N SER A 32 18.89 42.62 63.45
CA SER A 32 18.72 44.09 63.28
C SER A 32 19.88 45.03 62.90
N ASP A 33 19.58 45.80 61.85
CA ASP A 33 19.82 47.24 61.63
C ASP A 33 20.93 47.71 60.66
N TYR A 34 20.45 48.47 59.65
CA TYR A 34 20.93 49.72 59.01
C TYR A 34 22.44 49.83 58.65
N ASP A 35 22.92 50.26 57.48
CA ASP A 35 22.55 51.25 56.45
C ASP A 35 23.26 50.82 55.14
N GLY A 36 22.75 50.97 53.92
CA GLY A 36 22.59 52.23 53.19
C GLY A 36 23.75 52.46 52.19
N ILE A 37 23.49 52.27 50.87
CA ILE A 37 23.81 53.17 49.74
C ILE A 37 23.68 52.43 48.40
N GLN A 38 22.82 52.98 47.54
CA GLN A 38 22.48 52.60 46.17
C GLN A 38 23.65 52.70 45.18
N THR A 39 23.66 51.82 44.18
CA THR A 39 23.92 52.22 42.78
C THR A 39 23.00 51.42 41.85
N ASP A 40 22.34 52.16 40.96
CA ASP A 40 21.24 51.74 40.09
C ASP A 40 21.66 50.81 38.93
N ILE A 41 20.83 49.81 38.64
CA ILE A 41 20.74 49.12 37.34
C ILE A 41 19.27 49.18 36.90
N PRO A 42 18.95 49.61 35.66
CA PRO A 42 17.58 49.84 35.24
C PRO A 42 16.83 48.52 34.99
N ILE A 43 15.78 48.28 35.79
CA ILE A 43 14.81 47.22 35.57
C ILE A 43 13.97 47.58 34.35
N THR A 44 14.10 46.80 33.28
CA THR A 44 13.17 46.85 32.14
C THR A 44 11.87 46.16 32.56
N ASN A 45 10.76 46.90 32.45
CA ASN A 45 9.40 46.49 32.81
C ASN A 45 9.00 45.13 32.20
N SER A 46 9.01 44.07 33.01
CA SER A 46 8.24 42.86 32.71
C SER A 46 6.76 43.17 32.94
N LYS A 47 5.94 43.14 31.87
CA LYS A 47 4.49 43.28 31.99
C LYS A 47 3.93 42.10 32.79
N VAL A 48 3.48 42.38 34.02
CA VAL A 48 2.85 41.40 34.91
C VAL A 48 1.58 40.87 34.24
N ARG A 49 1.48 39.55 34.04
CA ARG A 49 0.26 38.88 33.56
C ARG A 49 -0.77 38.82 34.68
N CYS A 50 -2.04 39.09 34.37
CA CYS A 50 -3.13 38.90 35.34
C CYS A 50 -3.18 37.44 35.82
N LYS A 51 -3.25 37.21 37.14
CA LYS A 51 -3.29 35.85 37.73
C LYS A 51 -4.53 35.04 37.33
N PHE A 52 -5.60 35.70 36.88
CA PHE A 52 -6.89 35.09 36.57
C PHE A 52 -7.09 34.90 35.06
N CYS A 53 -6.99 35.97 34.26
CA CYS A 53 -7.18 35.90 32.80
C CYS A 53 -5.89 35.75 31.97
N ASN A 54 -4.71 35.77 32.61
CA ASN A 54 -3.38 35.59 32.01
C ASN A 54 -2.99 36.57 30.87
N LYS A 55 -3.76 37.65 30.68
CA LYS A 55 -3.51 38.71 29.69
C LYS A 55 -2.56 39.80 30.25
N THR A 56 -1.83 40.45 29.35
CA THR A 56 -0.85 41.52 29.65
C THR A 56 -1.36 42.94 29.43
N ASN A 57 -2.45 43.11 28.66
CA ASN A 57 -3.21 44.34 28.49
C ASN A 57 -4.71 43.96 28.55
N THR A 58 -5.47 44.57 29.46
CA THR A 58 -6.91 44.31 29.65
C THR A 58 -7.71 45.60 29.51
N GLU A 59 -8.92 45.48 28.97
CA GLU A 59 -9.90 46.56 28.94
C GLU A 59 -10.99 46.24 29.95
N ASP A 60 -11.37 47.24 30.75
CA ASP A 60 -12.39 47.09 31.79
C ASP A 60 -13.79 46.95 31.18
N VAL A 61 -14.61 46.10 31.80
CA VAL A 61 -15.99 45.86 31.40
C VAL A 61 -16.85 47.12 31.58
N ASN A 62 -17.79 47.35 30.65
CA ASN A 62 -18.75 48.43 30.76
C ASN A 62 -20.05 47.91 31.41
N ILE A 63 -20.34 48.34 32.63
CA ILE A 63 -21.55 47.93 33.37
C ILE A 63 -22.69 48.94 33.08
N PRO A 64 -23.89 48.50 32.69
CA PRO A 64 -25.04 49.38 32.47
C PRO A 64 -25.40 50.24 33.69
N SER A 65 -25.85 51.49 33.45
CA SER A 65 -26.29 52.38 34.53
C SER A 65 -27.60 51.88 35.14
N GLY A 66 -27.63 51.77 36.48
CA GLY A 66 -28.78 51.22 37.20
C GLY A 66 -28.89 49.69 37.17
N ALA A 67 -27.80 49.00 36.80
CA ALA A 67 -27.76 47.54 36.84
C ALA A 67 -27.84 47.00 38.27
N GLU A 68 -28.57 45.91 38.46
CA GLU A 68 -28.73 45.25 39.75
C GLU A 68 -28.19 43.79 39.69
N PRO A 69 -27.89 43.16 40.84
CA PRO A 69 -27.51 41.75 40.92
C PRO A 69 -28.60 40.79 40.41
N GLU A 70 -28.17 39.63 39.93
CA GLU A 70 -29.02 38.59 39.32
C GLU A 70 -30.31 38.29 40.08
N CYS A 71 -30.23 38.06 41.40
CA CYS A 71 -31.39 37.73 42.22
C CYS A 71 -32.43 38.85 42.30
N ILE A 72 -32.04 40.12 42.16
CA ILE A 72 -32.95 41.27 42.15
C ILE A 72 -33.60 41.40 40.77
N VAL A 73 -32.81 41.26 39.71
CA VAL A 73 -33.28 41.35 38.33
C VAL A 73 -34.37 40.30 38.05
N LEU A 74 -34.17 39.06 38.49
CA LEU A 74 -35.12 37.96 38.28
C LEU A 74 -36.44 38.11 39.07
N THR A 75 -36.48 38.94 40.12
CA THR A 75 -37.73 39.23 40.86
C THR A 75 -38.63 40.25 40.18
N ASN A 76 -38.20 40.82 39.05
CA ASN A 76 -39.00 41.77 38.30
C ASN A 76 -40.28 41.10 37.76
N GLU A 77 -41.44 41.75 37.94
CA GLU A 77 -42.76 41.23 37.55
C GLU A 77 -42.87 40.84 36.07
N ILE A 78 -42.04 41.44 35.20
CA ILE A 78 -42.00 41.15 33.76
C ILE A 78 -41.22 39.85 33.47
N LEU A 79 -40.15 39.57 34.23
CA LEU A 79 -39.33 38.35 34.06
C LEU A 79 -39.90 37.16 34.84
N ALA A 80 -40.50 37.42 36.01
CA ALA A 80 -41.04 36.39 36.92
C ALA A 80 -42.29 35.66 36.39
N ASN A 81 -42.92 36.17 35.32
CA ASN A 81 -44.19 35.64 34.78
C ASN A 81 -44.03 34.61 33.65
N ILE A 82 -42.84 34.02 33.49
CA ILE A 82 -42.54 33.09 32.38
C ILE A 82 -42.37 31.67 32.95
N TYR A 83 -43.37 30.82 32.75
CA TYR A 83 -43.26 29.38 32.96
C TYR A 83 -42.75 28.73 31.66
N THR A 84 -41.67 27.96 31.73
CA THR A 84 -41.18 27.09 30.65
C THR A 84 -41.36 25.62 31.02
N ASP A 85 -41.68 24.81 30.01
CA ASP A 85 -42.18 23.43 30.12
C ASP A 85 -41.30 22.46 30.94
N ASN A 86 -41.99 21.59 31.68
CA ASN A 86 -41.62 20.29 32.27
C ASN A 86 -40.34 20.10 33.13
N ASP A 87 -39.40 21.03 33.23
CA ASP A 87 -38.14 20.82 33.99
C ASP A 87 -37.72 21.94 34.99
N ASP A 88 -38.64 22.80 35.45
CA ASP A 88 -38.41 23.79 36.55
C ASP A 88 -37.24 24.81 36.34
N VAL A 89 -36.63 24.92 35.16
CA VAL A 89 -35.57 25.91 34.86
C VAL A 89 -36.13 27.13 34.13
N VAL A 90 -35.89 28.33 34.67
CA VAL A 90 -36.32 29.63 34.11
C VAL A 90 -35.34 30.09 33.03
N GLN A 91 -35.85 30.47 31.85
CA GLN A 91 -35.03 30.90 30.72
C GLN A 91 -35.31 32.35 30.29
N HIS A 92 -34.25 33.10 29.98
CA HIS A 92 -34.28 34.51 29.60
C HIS A 92 -33.34 34.83 28.42
N ASN A 93 -33.57 35.96 27.77
CA ASN A 93 -32.69 36.48 26.72
C ASN A 93 -31.75 37.55 27.30
N LEU A 94 -30.49 37.59 26.86
CA LEU A 94 -29.51 38.59 27.28
C LEU A 94 -28.98 39.36 26.06
N THR A 95 -29.16 40.69 26.09
CA THR A 95 -28.75 41.62 25.03
C THR A 95 -27.69 42.60 25.53
N ASN A 96 -26.90 43.15 24.60
CA ASN A 96 -25.78 44.06 24.85
C ASN A 96 -24.81 43.54 25.93
N TYR A 97 -24.47 42.25 25.85
CA TYR A 97 -23.78 41.54 26.93
C TYR A 97 -22.25 41.68 26.89
N SER A 98 -21.60 41.48 28.05
CA SER A 98 -20.14 41.36 28.19
C SER A 98 -19.79 40.35 29.28
N ILE A 99 -18.73 39.56 29.08
CA ILE A 99 -18.23 38.56 30.05
C ILE A 99 -16.89 39.01 30.61
N TYR A 100 -16.72 38.91 31.92
CA TYR A 100 -15.55 39.45 32.62
C TYR A 100 -15.12 38.60 33.83
N ASP A 101 -13.87 38.75 34.25
CA ASP A 101 -13.29 38.11 35.45
C ASP A 101 -13.62 38.90 36.74
N GLU A 102 -13.28 38.35 37.91
CA GLU A 102 -13.45 39.03 39.21
C GLU A 102 -12.77 40.41 39.31
N ASN A 103 -11.79 40.71 38.47
CA ASN A 103 -11.10 42.00 38.44
C ASN A 103 -11.71 42.96 37.39
N GLY A 104 -12.82 42.59 36.74
CA GLY A 104 -13.49 43.44 35.75
C GLY A 104 -12.89 43.38 34.35
N HIS A 105 -11.97 42.45 34.05
CA HIS A 105 -11.36 42.35 32.74
C HIS A 105 -12.21 41.55 31.76
N MET A 106 -12.43 42.08 30.56
CA MET A 106 -13.15 41.35 29.51
C MET A 106 -12.43 40.06 29.08
N CYS A 107 -13.15 38.95 29.17
CA CYS A 107 -12.67 37.60 28.91
C CYS A 107 -13.45 36.93 27.77
N SER A 108 -12.78 36.07 27.01
CA SER A 108 -13.46 35.24 26.00
C SER A 108 -13.95 33.96 26.66
N ILE A 109 -15.18 33.54 26.37
CA ILE A 109 -15.81 32.37 27.01
C ILE A 109 -15.09 31.05 26.67
N ASP A 110 -14.45 30.99 25.50
CA ASP A 110 -13.78 29.83 24.94
C ASP A 110 -12.30 29.68 25.32
N SER A 111 -11.79 30.52 26.23
CA SER A 111 -10.35 30.59 26.57
C SER A 111 -9.89 29.59 27.63
N GLY A 112 -10.72 28.59 27.96
CA GLY A 112 -10.45 27.58 29.00
C GLY A 112 -10.38 28.16 30.42
N VAL A 113 -10.92 29.37 30.63
CA VAL A 113 -10.90 30.07 31.92
C VAL A 113 -11.80 29.38 32.93
N MET A 114 -12.97 28.89 32.51
CA MET A 114 -13.87 28.11 33.36
C MET A 114 -13.26 26.77 33.79
N GLU A 115 -12.52 26.09 32.91
CA GLU A 115 -11.89 24.80 33.18
C GLU A 115 -10.75 24.90 34.21
N ARG A 116 -10.26 26.12 34.48
CA ARG A 116 -9.25 26.43 35.50
C ARG A 116 -9.87 26.82 36.85
N ASN A 117 -11.17 26.62 37.04
CA ASN A 117 -11.94 27.06 38.21
C ASN A 117 -11.82 28.58 38.48
N VAL A 118 -11.70 29.39 37.42
CA VAL A 118 -11.76 30.85 37.54
C VAL A 118 -13.22 31.28 37.35
N THR A 119 -13.75 31.96 38.36
CA THR A 119 -15.08 32.56 38.39
C THR A 119 -15.17 33.71 37.39
N ILE A 120 -16.17 33.63 36.51
CA ILE A 120 -16.48 34.65 35.51
C ILE A 120 -17.95 35.05 35.61
N PHE A 121 -18.22 36.31 35.30
CA PHE A 121 -19.54 36.93 35.41
C PHE A 121 -19.96 37.57 34.09
N MET A 122 -21.25 37.82 33.96
CA MET A 122 -21.84 38.53 32.83
C MET A 122 -22.54 39.81 33.28
N THR A 123 -22.62 40.76 32.35
CA THR A 123 -23.44 41.97 32.49
C THR A 123 -24.13 42.25 31.17
N GLY A 124 -25.30 42.88 31.20
CA GLY A 124 -26.11 43.17 30.03
C GLY A 124 -27.53 43.55 30.40
N TYR A 125 -28.45 43.46 29.43
CA TYR A 125 -29.87 43.71 29.65
C TYR A 125 -30.65 42.40 29.48
N VAL A 126 -31.28 41.96 30.58
CA VAL A 126 -32.08 40.72 30.65
C VAL A 126 -33.48 40.99 30.14
N LYS A 127 -33.98 40.09 29.29
CA LYS A 127 -35.30 40.17 28.65
C LYS A 127 -36.06 38.85 28.78
N PRO A 128 -37.40 38.88 28.73
CA PRO A 128 -38.24 37.70 28.55
C PRO A 128 -37.85 36.87 27.31
N ILE A 129 -37.99 35.54 27.38
CA ILE A 129 -37.63 34.63 26.27
C ILE A 129 -38.42 34.87 24.98
N TYR A 130 -39.63 35.41 25.05
CA TYR A 130 -40.44 35.77 23.88
C TYR A 130 -39.99 37.09 23.20
N ASN A 131 -39.11 37.87 23.84
CA ASN A 131 -38.63 39.14 23.30
C ASN A 131 -37.23 38.96 22.69
N ASN A 132 -37.19 38.82 21.36
CA ASN A 132 -35.96 38.62 20.60
C ASN A 132 -35.38 39.92 20.00
N ASN A 133 -35.88 41.10 20.41
CA ASN A 133 -35.37 42.38 19.88
C ASN A 133 -33.94 42.65 20.40
N PRO A 134 -32.93 42.82 19.53
CA PRO A 134 -31.53 43.04 19.93
C PRO A 134 -31.26 44.41 20.58
N GLY A 135 -32.18 45.37 20.43
CA GLY A 135 -32.05 46.70 21.04
C GLY A 135 -32.04 46.66 22.58
N VAL A 136 -31.62 47.75 23.22
CA VAL A 136 -31.59 47.84 24.70
C VAL A 136 -32.99 48.10 25.30
N GLU A 137 -33.94 48.52 24.46
CA GLU A 137 -35.32 48.83 24.84
C GLU A 137 -36.02 47.61 25.46
N ASP A 138 -36.80 47.85 26.53
CA ASP A 138 -37.51 46.84 27.32
C ASP A 138 -36.63 45.77 28.02
N GLY A 139 -35.32 46.01 28.12
CA GLY A 139 -34.39 45.15 28.85
C GLY A 139 -34.07 45.68 30.25
N ILE A 140 -33.91 44.78 31.22
CA ILE A 140 -33.58 45.12 32.60
C ILE A 140 -32.06 45.06 32.79
N PRO A 141 -31.40 46.17 33.17
CA PRO A 141 -29.95 46.20 33.33
C PRO A 141 -29.51 45.30 34.48
N ALA A 142 -28.53 44.44 34.22
CA ALA A 142 -28.03 43.46 35.17
C ALA A 142 -26.50 43.49 35.26
N MET A 143 -25.98 43.34 36.48
CA MET A 143 -24.55 43.21 36.75
C MET A 143 -24.27 41.96 37.55
N ALA A 144 -23.05 41.41 37.42
CA ALA A 144 -22.62 40.22 38.14
C ALA A 144 -23.56 39.02 38.00
N LEU A 145 -24.12 38.80 36.80
CA LEU A 145 -24.87 37.58 36.47
C LEU A 145 -23.88 36.40 36.49
N GLY A 146 -24.13 35.40 37.32
CA GLY A 146 -23.20 34.29 37.55
C GLY A 146 -22.84 34.06 39.02
N PRO A 147 -21.83 33.21 39.30
CA PRO A 147 -20.81 32.72 38.39
C PRO A 147 -21.38 31.86 37.25
N ILE A 148 -20.80 31.99 36.06
CA ILE A 148 -21.14 31.12 34.93
C ILE A 148 -20.75 29.68 35.28
N LEU A 149 -21.73 28.78 35.28
CA LEU A 149 -21.52 27.36 35.58
C LEU A 149 -21.22 26.57 34.31
N GLU A 150 -22.00 26.80 33.26
CA GLU A 150 -21.85 26.16 31.97
C GLU A 150 -22.34 27.05 30.83
N TRP A 151 -21.91 26.73 29.62
CA TRP A 151 -22.41 27.34 28.39
C TRP A 151 -22.57 26.27 27.31
N TRP A 152 -23.51 26.49 26.39
CA TRP A 152 -23.82 25.57 25.30
C TRP A 152 -24.23 26.32 24.03
N LEU A 153 -24.33 25.59 22.93
CA LEU A 153 -24.88 26.07 21.67
C LEU A 153 -26.36 25.65 21.58
N SER A 154 -27.25 26.63 21.50
CA SER A 154 -28.66 26.43 21.15
C SER A 154 -28.84 26.47 19.62
N SER A 155 -29.94 25.91 19.11
CA SER A 155 -30.20 25.73 17.68
C SER A 155 -29.96 26.99 16.84
N TYR A 156 -29.58 26.81 15.58
CA TYR A 156 -29.47 27.89 14.60
C TYR A 156 -30.85 28.50 14.33
N ASP A 157 -30.91 29.83 14.23
CA ASP A 157 -32.11 30.66 14.06
C ASP A 157 -32.76 30.58 12.65
N GLY A 158 -32.65 29.44 11.96
CA GLY A 158 -33.01 29.35 10.55
C GLY A 158 -32.11 30.19 9.62
N GLY A 159 -31.03 30.79 10.16
CA GLY A 159 -30.02 31.59 9.48
C GLY A 159 -28.57 31.16 9.80
N THR A 160 -27.62 32.08 9.64
CA THR A 160 -26.18 31.83 9.81
C THR A 160 -25.71 31.91 11.26
N GLN A 161 -26.42 32.54 12.20
CA GLN A 161 -25.89 32.78 13.56
C GLN A 161 -26.22 31.65 14.55
N ALA A 162 -25.20 31.19 15.28
CA ALA A 162 -25.37 30.25 16.38
C ALA A 162 -25.77 31.01 17.65
N LEU A 163 -26.84 30.57 18.31
CA LEU A 163 -27.31 31.15 19.56
C LEU A 163 -26.58 30.47 20.74
N ILE A 164 -25.93 31.25 21.59
CA ILE A 164 -25.16 30.73 22.73
C ILE A 164 -26.04 30.80 23.99
N GLY A 165 -26.19 29.68 24.69
CA GLY A 165 -26.83 29.62 26.00
C GLY A 165 -25.80 29.59 27.13
N ILE A 166 -26.11 30.26 28.24
CA ILE A 166 -25.28 30.28 29.46
C ILE A 166 -26.16 29.98 30.66
N ASN A 167 -25.68 29.14 31.57
CA ASN A 167 -26.37 28.79 32.80
C ASN A 167 -25.66 29.39 34.02
N THR A 168 -26.48 29.85 34.96
CA THR A 168 -26.09 30.27 36.30
C THR A 168 -26.83 29.43 37.34
N GLU A 169 -26.56 29.66 38.63
CA GLU A 169 -27.33 29.03 39.72
C GLU A 169 -28.82 29.40 39.71
N TYR A 170 -29.21 30.48 39.02
CA TYR A 170 -30.56 31.05 39.10
C TYR A 170 -31.38 30.89 37.82
N ALA A 171 -30.76 30.98 36.63
CA ALA A 171 -31.48 30.94 35.35
C ALA A 171 -30.57 30.57 34.17
N ASP A 172 -31.20 30.23 33.05
CA ASP A 172 -30.55 30.11 31.74
C ASP A 172 -30.71 31.41 30.94
N TYR A 173 -29.63 31.85 30.29
CA TYR A 173 -29.58 33.06 29.46
C TYR A 173 -29.17 32.73 28.03
N LEU A 174 -30.03 33.07 27.07
CA LEU A 174 -29.74 33.01 25.64
C LEU A 174 -29.14 34.35 25.18
N LEU A 175 -27.90 34.30 24.68
CA LEU A 175 -27.18 35.47 24.21
C LEU A 175 -27.68 35.91 22.83
N ILE A 176 -28.13 37.17 22.74
CA ILE A 176 -28.64 37.75 21.49
C ILE A 176 -27.58 38.64 20.81
N GLU A 177 -27.22 39.78 21.41
CA GLU A 177 -26.25 40.71 20.81
C GLU A 177 -25.16 41.11 21.82
N PRO A 178 -23.85 40.96 21.50
CA PRO A 178 -22.77 41.40 22.36
C PRO A 178 -22.59 42.92 22.34
N HIS A 179 -22.11 43.48 23.46
CA HIS A 179 -21.73 44.88 23.54
C HIS A 179 -20.68 45.25 22.48
N PRO A 180 -20.71 46.47 21.87
CA PRO A 180 -19.78 46.83 20.79
C PRO A 180 -18.30 46.65 21.12
N LYS A 181 -17.90 46.92 22.38
CA LYS A 181 -16.52 46.67 22.86
C LYS A 181 -16.21 45.19 23.07
N TYR A 182 -17.24 44.37 23.28
CA TYR A 182 -17.12 42.93 23.52
C TYR A 182 -17.14 42.10 22.21
N LYS A 183 -17.65 42.66 21.10
CA LYS A 183 -17.70 42.00 19.77
C LYS A 183 -16.36 41.37 19.36
N LYS A 184 -15.23 42.01 19.65
CA LYS A 184 -13.88 41.48 19.35
C LYS A 184 -13.51 40.21 20.12
N TYR A 185 -14.09 39.98 21.30
CA TYR A 185 -13.88 38.75 22.07
C TYR A 185 -14.81 37.62 21.57
N MET A 186 -15.89 37.96 20.86
CA MET A 186 -16.79 36.99 20.23
C MET A 186 -16.33 36.54 18.84
N THR A 187 -15.37 37.23 18.22
CA THR A 187 -14.81 36.87 16.89
C THR A 187 -14.30 35.43 16.88
N SER A 188 -13.39 35.06 17.80
CA SER A 188 -12.83 33.70 17.86
C SER A 188 -13.89 32.63 18.17
N VAL A 189 -14.87 32.96 19.02
CA VAL A 189 -15.98 32.06 19.35
C VAL A 189 -16.85 31.79 18.12
N THR A 190 -17.18 32.83 17.36
CA THR A 190 -17.99 32.74 16.13
C THR A 190 -17.26 31.94 15.06
N GLU A 191 -15.96 32.20 14.87
CA GLU A 191 -15.10 31.45 13.95
C GLU A 191 -15.07 29.97 14.29
N LYS A 192 -14.82 29.64 15.56
CA LYS A 192 -14.78 28.25 16.07
C LYS A 192 -16.09 27.49 15.87
N ILE A 193 -17.24 28.14 16.14
CA ILE A 193 -18.57 27.51 16.00
C ILE A 193 -18.89 27.25 14.53
N HIS A 194 -18.62 28.21 13.65
CA HIS A 194 -18.86 28.04 12.22
C HIS A 194 -17.95 26.99 11.60
N LEU A 195 -16.68 26.99 11.98
CA LEU A 195 -15.71 26.00 11.53
C LEU A 195 -16.08 24.59 12.01
N SER A 196 -16.45 24.41 13.28
CA SER A 196 -16.89 23.10 13.79
C SER A 196 -18.17 22.62 13.11
N ARG A 197 -19.13 23.53 12.84
CA ARG A 197 -20.32 23.22 12.05
C ARG A 197 -19.97 22.75 10.65
N GLU A 198 -19.10 23.45 9.93
CA GLU A 198 -18.79 23.07 8.56
C GLU A 198 -18.04 21.74 8.50
N VAL A 199 -17.15 21.48 9.46
CA VAL A 199 -16.50 20.18 9.63
C VAL A 199 -17.53 19.07 9.89
N ILE A 200 -18.42 19.23 10.86
CA ILE A 200 -19.45 18.23 11.19
C ILE A 200 -20.41 18.04 10.02
N LYS A 201 -20.88 19.14 9.41
CA LYS A 201 -21.75 19.12 8.23
C LYS A 201 -21.08 18.40 7.07
N ASN A 202 -19.81 18.67 6.79
CA ASN A 202 -19.09 18.02 5.70
C ASN A 202 -18.92 16.52 5.97
N ILE A 203 -18.55 16.12 7.19
CA ILE A 203 -18.47 14.69 7.55
C ILE A 203 -19.83 13.99 7.36
N LEU A 204 -20.93 14.70 7.60
CA LEU A 204 -22.29 14.19 7.39
C LEU A 204 -22.76 14.26 5.93
N SER A 205 -22.25 15.21 5.13
CA SER A 205 -22.71 15.50 3.77
C SER A 205 -21.80 14.98 2.66
N SER A 206 -20.57 14.58 2.97
CA SER A 206 -19.57 14.19 1.97
C SER A 206 -20.09 13.04 1.10
N GLU A 207 -19.89 13.15 -0.22
CA GLU A 207 -20.13 12.05 -1.16
C GLU A 207 -19.19 10.86 -0.89
N TYR A 208 -18.06 11.13 -0.22
CA TYR A 208 -17.10 10.14 0.26
C TYR A 208 -17.40 9.74 1.71
N ASP A 209 -17.63 8.45 1.96
CA ASP A 209 -18.15 7.95 3.23
C ASP A 209 -17.11 7.91 4.40
N ASP A 210 -15.86 8.34 4.20
CA ASP A 210 -14.79 8.55 5.22
C ASP A 210 -13.86 9.64 4.68
N PRO A 211 -14.21 10.92 4.87
CA PRO A 211 -13.47 12.01 4.27
C PRO A 211 -12.04 12.03 4.81
N THR A 212 -11.08 12.24 3.91
CA THR A 212 -9.69 12.49 4.28
C THR A 212 -9.54 13.92 4.83
N TYR A 213 -8.39 14.20 5.45
CA TYR A 213 -8.09 15.56 5.91
C TYR A 213 -8.18 16.59 4.76
N GLU A 214 -7.72 16.21 3.56
CA GLU A 214 -7.78 17.06 2.37
C GLU A 214 -9.22 17.35 1.94
N ASP A 215 -10.14 16.39 2.07
CA ASP A 215 -11.55 16.56 1.69
C ASP A 215 -12.23 17.59 2.60
N ILE A 216 -11.98 17.49 3.91
CA ILE A 216 -12.45 18.50 4.87
C ILE A 216 -11.79 19.85 4.59
N LEU A 217 -10.48 19.85 4.33
CA LEU A 217 -9.74 21.08 4.09
C LEU A 217 -10.29 21.83 2.87
N ASN A 218 -10.58 21.13 1.76
CA ASN A 218 -11.16 21.75 0.57
C ASN A 218 -12.52 22.39 0.88
N CYS A 219 -13.39 21.69 1.62
CA CYS A 219 -14.70 22.24 1.99
C CYS A 219 -14.60 23.44 2.95
N VAL A 220 -13.68 23.36 3.91
CA VAL A 220 -13.43 24.46 4.85
C VAL A 220 -12.91 25.68 4.08
N ILE A 221 -11.94 25.50 3.18
CA ILE A 221 -11.38 26.59 2.37
C ILE A 221 -12.44 27.23 1.48
N ASP A 222 -13.40 26.47 0.96
CA ASP A 222 -14.50 27.03 0.17
C ASP A 222 -15.57 27.75 0.99
N SER A 223 -15.52 27.64 2.31
CA SER A 223 -16.47 28.26 3.22
C SER A 223 -16.03 29.64 3.68
N VAL A 224 -16.99 30.56 3.81
CA VAL A 224 -16.74 31.95 4.23
C VAL A 224 -16.75 32.04 5.76
N ASN A 225 -15.70 32.63 6.32
CA ASN A 225 -15.62 33.02 7.71
C ASN A 225 -16.55 34.22 7.95
N PRO A 226 -17.62 34.07 8.76
CA PRO A 226 -18.61 35.12 8.98
C PRO A 226 -18.10 36.27 9.87
N ALA A 227 -16.98 36.08 10.58
CA ALA A 227 -16.40 37.10 11.44
C ALA A 227 -15.46 38.04 10.67
N THR A 228 -14.79 37.55 9.62
CA THR A 228 -13.82 38.32 8.81
C THR A 228 -14.30 38.62 7.40
N GLY A 229 -15.27 37.86 6.88
CA GLY A 229 -15.77 37.96 5.49
C GLY A 229 -14.87 37.28 4.44
N ASN A 230 -13.73 36.70 4.86
CA ASN A 230 -12.80 35.99 3.98
C ASN A 230 -13.09 34.48 4.00
N LYS A 231 -12.52 33.71 3.06
CA LYS A 231 -12.53 32.25 3.10
C LYS A 231 -11.69 31.73 4.29
N PHE A 232 -12.10 30.61 4.88
CA PHE A 232 -11.26 29.95 5.90
C PHE A 232 -9.96 29.41 5.28
N THR A 233 -8.95 29.23 6.13
CA THR A 233 -7.65 28.68 5.76
C THR A 233 -7.36 27.39 6.52
N GLU A 234 -6.36 26.63 6.06
CA GLU A 234 -5.86 25.47 6.80
C GLU A 234 -5.41 25.83 8.23
N GLU A 235 -4.85 27.01 8.41
CA GLU A 235 -4.36 27.47 9.72
C GLU A 235 -5.51 27.73 10.69
N ASP A 236 -6.65 28.22 10.21
CA ASP A 236 -7.86 28.36 11.03
C ASP A 236 -8.34 26.98 11.51
N LEU A 237 -8.29 25.97 10.63
CA LEU A 237 -8.65 24.59 10.98
C LEU A 237 -7.71 23.97 12.03
N ILE A 238 -6.40 24.13 11.84
CA ILE A 238 -5.37 23.58 12.75
C ILE A 238 -5.38 24.33 14.10
N SER A 239 -5.46 25.66 14.08
CA SER A 239 -5.40 26.49 15.30
C SER A 239 -6.65 26.31 16.19
N HIS A 240 -7.77 25.93 15.60
CA HIS A 240 -9.02 25.67 16.32
C HIS A 240 -9.36 24.18 16.45
N ALA A 241 -8.45 23.29 16.06
CA ALA A 241 -8.66 21.84 16.05
C ALA A 241 -9.15 21.28 17.39
N GLN A 242 -8.61 21.77 18.53
CA GLN A 242 -9.03 21.30 19.86
C GLN A 242 -10.52 21.58 20.14
N PHE A 243 -11.03 22.73 19.70
CA PHE A 243 -12.44 23.08 19.86
C PHE A 243 -13.32 22.26 18.92
N VAL A 244 -12.91 22.13 17.67
CA VAL A 244 -13.59 21.29 16.66
C VAL A 244 -13.71 19.85 17.16
N LEU A 245 -12.62 19.27 17.69
CA LEU A 245 -12.60 17.93 18.27
C LEU A 245 -13.59 17.76 19.42
N ASN A 246 -13.63 18.73 20.34
CA ASN A 246 -14.57 18.70 21.46
C ASN A 246 -16.02 18.73 20.97
N GLN A 247 -16.33 19.54 19.95
CA GLN A 247 -17.68 19.61 19.38
C GLN A 247 -18.08 18.32 18.64
N VAL A 248 -17.16 17.70 17.92
CA VAL A 248 -17.40 16.39 17.27
C VAL A 248 -17.69 15.31 18.31
N LEU A 249 -16.93 15.29 19.42
CA LEU A 249 -17.15 14.34 20.52
C LEU A 249 -18.46 14.60 21.27
N GLU A 250 -18.83 15.86 21.48
CA GLU A 250 -20.12 16.22 22.07
C GLU A 250 -21.29 15.84 21.14
N TYR A 251 -21.12 15.94 19.82
CA TYR A 251 -22.10 15.46 18.85
C TYR A 251 -22.30 13.95 18.96
N ASP A 252 -21.21 13.17 19.04
CA ASP A 252 -21.25 11.70 19.20
C ASP A 252 -21.95 11.23 20.49
N LEU A 253 -21.88 12.02 21.56
CA LEU A 253 -22.53 11.69 22.84
C LEU A 253 -24.06 11.89 22.81
N ASN A 254 -24.56 12.76 21.93
CA ASN A 254 -25.96 13.18 21.92
C ASN A 254 -26.84 12.44 20.89
N ASP A 255 -26.24 11.71 19.96
CA ASP A 255 -26.97 11.09 18.85
C ASP A 255 -26.82 9.56 18.82
N THR A 256 -27.85 8.87 18.35
CA THR A 256 -27.89 7.39 18.27
C THR A 256 -27.46 6.90 16.87
N TYR A 257 -26.33 7.40 16.36
CA TYR A 257 -25.74 6.89 15.12
C TYR A 257 -24.95 5.60 15.35
N HIS A 258 -24.84 4.78 14.29
CA HIS A 258 -24.08 3.53 14.32
C HIS A 258 -22.55 3.72 14.32
N LEU A 259 -22.02 4.95 14.15
CA LEU A 259 -20.59 5.29 14.16
C LEU A 259 -20.32 6.66 14.85
N PRO A 260 -19.32 6.77 15.75
CA PRO A 260 -18.84 8.05 16.26
C PRO A 260 -18.01 8.81 15.19
N LEU A 261 -18.37 10.06 14.91
CA LEU A 261 -17.65 10.98 14.03
C LEU A 261 -16.20 11.22 14.48
N ALA A 262 -15.90 11.14 15.77
CA ALA A 262 -14.56 11.30 16.31
C ALA A 262 -13.58 10.17 15.93
N GLU A 263 -14.09 9.06 15.39
CA GLU A 263 -13.32 7.91 14.91
C GLU A 263 -13.01 7.99 13.40
N THR A 264 -13.40 9.05 12.71
CA THR A 264 -13.11 9.26 11.28
C THR A 264 -11.64 9.58 11.02
N GLN A 265 -11.14 9.23 9.83
CA GLN A 265 -9.71 9.37 9.49
C GLN A 265 -9.27 10.84 9.48
N CYS A 266 -10.07 11.73 8.90
CA CYS A 266 -9.81 13.17 8.88
C CYS A 266 -9.62 13.77 10.28
N ILE A 267 -10.48 13.42 11.23
CA ILE A 267 -10.42 13.93 12.60
C ILE A 267 -9.16 13.44 13.32
N GLU A 268 -8.73 12.20 13.07
CA GLU A 268 -7.46 11.70 13.58
C GLU A 268 -6.25 12.42 12.98
N THR A 269 -6.23 12.63 11.67
CA THR A 269 -5.16 13.37 10.99
C THR A 269 -5.11 14.80 11.51
N LEU A 270 -6.27 15.46 11.67
CA LEU A 270 -6.37 16.78 12.30
C LEU A 270 -5.82 16.77 13.73
N THR A 271 -6.11 15.73 14.51
CA THR A 271 -5.58 15.57 15.88
C THR A 271 -4.04 15.43 15.86
N GLN A 272 -3.50 14.65 14.93
CA GLN A 272 -2.05 14.41 14.80
C GLN A 272 -1.30 15.65 14.30
N LEU A 273 -1.87 16.38 13.32
CA LEU A 273 -1.28 17.58 12.76
C LEU A 273 -1.32 18.76 13.73
N SER A 274 -2.45 18.92 14.45
CA SER A 274 -2.60 20.02 15.42
C SER A 274 -1.97 19.71 16.78
N GLY A 275 -1.72 18.44 17.11
CA GLY A 275 -1.29 18.01 18.44
C GLY A 275 -2.37 18.14 19.52
N ALA A 276 -3.64 18.33 19.12
CA ALA A 276 -4.77 18.42 20.03
C ALA A 276 -4.95 17.13 20.85
N ALA A 277 -5.39 17.27 22.10
CA ALA A 277 -5.62 16.14 23.00
C ALA A 277 -7.06 15.63 22.86
N LYS A 278 -7.26 14.31 22.66
CA LYS A 278 -8.58 13.70 22.83
C LYS A 278 -8.95 13.78 24.32
N PRO A 279 -10.06 14.41 24.71
CA PRO A 279 -10.44 14.52 26.11
C PRO A 279 -10.65 13.13 26.72
N VAL A 280 -10.04 12.89 27.88
CA VAL A 280 -10.30 11.70 28.70
C VAL A 280 -11.72 11.85 29.26
N LYS A 281 -12.56 10.81 29.15
CA LYS A 281 -13.95 10.77 29.65
C LYS A 281 -14.07 11.47 31.00
N GLY A 282 -14.49 12.73 30.98
CA GLY A 282 -14.88 13.50 32.16
C GLY A 282 -16.33 13.19 32.52
N PRO A 283 -16.78 13.52 33.74
CA PRO A 283 -18.14 13.24 34.20
C PRO A 283 -19.14 13.90 33.24
N SER A 284 -20.15 13.12 32.84
CA SER A 284 -21.23 13.56 31.96
C SER A 284 -21.85 14.86 32.47
N ARG A 285 -21.78 15.91 31.65
CA ARG A 285 -22.62 17.11 31.78
C ARG A 285 -24.09 16.69 31.70
N ARG A 286 -25.00 17.42 32.35
CA ARG A 286 -26.43 17.06 32.44
C ARG A 286 -27.00 16.75 31.05
N VAL A 287 -27.41 15.49 30.87
CA VAL A 287 -28.27 15.05 29.78
C VAL A 287 -29.68 15.54 30.08
N GLY A 288 -29.90 16.85 29.90
CA GLY A 288 -31.24 17.44 29.83
C GLY A 288 -31.78 17.24 28.43
N GLN A 289 -33.02 16.76 28.31
CA GLN A 289 -33.66 16.36 27.07
C GLN A 289 -33.56 17.46 26.00
N ARG A 290 -32.69 17.26 25.00
CA ARG A 290 -32.77 17.99 23.74
C ARG A 290 -34.03 17.53 23.01
N ASN A 291 -35.14 18.23 23.24
CA ASN A 291 -36.36 18.03 22.47
C ASN A 291 -36.08 18.32 20.99
N GLN A 292 -36.26 17.26 20.19
CA GLN A 292 -36.40 17.25 18.73
C GLN A 292 -35.61 18.34 18.01
N TYR A 293 -34.35 18.03 17.71
CA TYR A 293 -33.74 18.59 16.51
C TYR A 293 -34.72 18.43 15.36
N VAL A 294 -34.99 19.55 14.68
CA VAL A 294 -35.53 19.53 13.32
C VAL A 294 -34.69 18.51 12.57
N LYS A 295 -35.28 17.34 12.30
CA LYS A 295 -34.87 16.49 11.19
C LYS A 295 -35.01 17.39 9.97
N THR A 296 -33.99 18.18 9.66
CA THR A 296 -33.72 18.46 8.26
C THR A 296 -33.60 17.08 7.64
N ASP A 297 -34.32 16.85 6.55
CA ASP A 297 -34.33 15.64 5.74
C ASP A 297 -32.92 15.35 5.17
N ILE A 298 -31.94 15.13 6.03
CA ILE A 298 -30.69 14.50 5.68
C ILE A 298 -31.06 13.02 5.60
N ASN A 299 -31.43 12.62 4.38
CA ASN A 299 -31.74 11.25 4.03
C ASN A 299 -30.77 10.30 4.75
N LYS A 300 -31.31 9.42 5.61
CA LYS A 300 -30.56 8.26 6.08
C LYS A 300 -30.04 7.53 4.84
N ARG A 301 -28.74 7.68 4.53
CA ARG A 301 -28.10 6.86 3.50
C ARG A 301 -28.07 5.43 4.02
N GLU A 302 -29.04 4.63 3.61
CA GLU A 302 -28.97 3.18 3.80
C GLU A 302 -27.94 2.62 2.81
N PHE A 303 -26.82 2.13 3.32
CA PHE A 303 -25.79 1.46 2.53
C PHE A 303 -26.36 0.31 1.70
N SER A 304 -25.96 0.18 0.43
CA SER A 304 -26.41 -0.92 -0.42
C SER A 304 -25.75 -2.23 0.03
N LYS A 305 -26.54 -3.18 0.51
CA LYS A 305 -25.99 -4.49 0.89
C LYS A 305 -25.37 -5.18 -0.32
N ALA A 306 -24.25 -5.87 -0.10
CA ALA A 306 -23.60 -6.65 -1.14
C ALA A 306 -24.59 -7.60 -1.83
N THR A 307 -24.63 -7.56 -3.16
CA THR A 307 -25.37 -8.52 -3.97
C THR A 307 -24.50 -9.75 -4.14
N THR A 308 -24.96 -10.88 -3.62
CA THR A 308 -24.17 -12.10 -3.52
C THR A 308 -24.82 -13.29 -4.22
N THR A 309 -24.01 -14.14 -4.83
CA THR A 309 -24.46 -15.47 -5.23
C THR A 309 -24.54 -16.38 -4.00
N GLU A 310 -25.32 -17.46 -4.08
CA GLU A 310 -25.53 -18.36 -2.93
C GLU A 310 -24.23 -19.02 -2.46
N LEU A 311 -23.31 -19.35 -3.38
CA LEU A 311 -21.98 -19.90 -3.06
C LEU A 311 -21.12 -18.90 -2.30
N VAL A 312 -21.04 -17.66 -2.78
CA VAL A 312 -20.21 -16.62 -2.16
C VAL A 312 -20.78 -16.27 -0.79
N LYS A 313 -22.09 -16.10 -0.70
CA LYS A 313 -22.81 -15.88 0.56
C LYS A 313 -22.51 -16.97 1.59
N ASP A 314 -22.54 -18.24 1.20
CA ASP A 314 -22.25 -19.36 2.10
C ASP A 314 -20.81 -19.34 2.65
N VAL A 315 -19.81 -19.00 1.81
CA VAL A 315 -18.41 -18.87 2.27
C VAL A 315 -18.28 -17.76 3.30
N PHE A 316 -18.89 -16.60 3.05
CA PHE A 316 -18.71 -15.44 3.92
C PHE A 316 -19.64 -15.48 5.14
N GLU A 317 -20.93 -15.76 5.04
CA GLU A 317 -21.83 -15.76 6.20
C GLU A 317 -21.52 -16.86 7.22
N ASN A 318 -21.32 -18.11 6.76
CA ASN A 318 -21.10 -19.23 7.69
C ASN A 318 -19.68 -19.25 8.28
N MET A 319 -18.67 -18.72 7.58
CA MET A 319 -17.28 -18.72 8.05
C MET A 319 -16.89 -17.41 8.74
N PHE A 320 -17.37 -16.26 8.26
CA PHE A 320 -17.03 -14.95 8.80
C PHE A 320 -17.84 -14.62 10.07
N ALA A 321 -19.14 -14.94 10.12
CA ALA A 321 -19.94 -14.72 11.34
C ALA A 321 -19.47 -15.64 12.49
N ALA A 322 -19.21 -16.91 12.18
CA ALA A 322 -18.63 -17.86 13.14
C ALA A 322 -17.26 -17.42 13.67
N GLN A 323 -16.53 -16.56 12.95
CA GLN A 323 -15.21 -16.04 13.31
C GLN A 323 -15.23 -14.62 13.92
N LEU A 324 -16.30 -13.84 13.70
CA LEU A 324 -16.49 -12.50 14.27
C LEU A 324 -17.27 -12.49 15.59
N ASP A 325 -18.17 -13.44 15.84
CA ASP A 325 -18.81 -13.64 17.16
C ASP A 325 -17.79 -14.09 18.24
N ILE A 326 -16.52 -14.26 17.86
CA ILE A 326 -15.41 -14.69 18.70
C ILE A 326 -14.66 -13.50 19.31
N ASP A 327 -15.37 -12.63 20.04
CA ASP A 327 -14.73 -11.87 21.13
C ASP A 327 -14.68 -12.69 22.43
N ASP A 328 -15.39 -13.83 22.50
CA ASP A 328 -15.19 -14.86 23.52
C ASP A 328 -14.13 -15.87 23.08
N LYS A 329 -12.96 -15.83 23.75
CA LYS A 329 -11.79 -16.72 23.54
C LYS A 329 -12.09 -18.23 23.55
N GLU A 330 -13.30 -18.67 23.88
CA GLU A 330 -13.68 -20.07 23.98
C GLU A 330 -14.02 -20.73 22.62
N ASN A 331 -14.53 -19.99 21.63
CA ASN A 331 -14.98 -20.57 20.34
C ASN A 331 -13.93 -20.56 19.22
N GLU A 332 -12.94 -19.66 19.22
CA GLU A 332 -11.76 -19.72 18.33
C GLU A 332 -11.01 -21.04 18.54
N GLY A 333 -10.99 -21.51 19.79
CA GLY A 333 -10.47 -22.82 20.17
C GLY A 333 -11.28 -23.98 19.60
N ASN A 334 -12.59 -23.84 19.35
CA ASN A 334 -13.48 -24.92 18.91
C ASN A 334 -13.46 -25.17 17.39
N VAL A 335 -13.41 -24.12 16.55
CA VAL A 335 -13.33 -24.29 15.07
C VAL A 335 -11.92 -24.64 14.61
N ASN A 336 -10.89 -23.98 15.18
CA ASN A 336 -9.49 -24.37 14.97
C ASN A 336 -9.20 -25.74 15.56
N LYS A 337 -9.88 -26.14 16.65
CA LYS A 337 -9.94 -27.55 17.04
C LYS A 337 -10.62 -28.33 15.93
N LEU A 338 -11.87 -28.09 15.53
CA LEU A 338 -12.62 -28.97 14.62
C LEU A 338 -11.86 -29.41 13.36
N VAL A 339 -11.31 -28.46 12.58
CA VAL A 339 -10.57 -28.75 11.35
C VAL A 339 -9.27 -29.53 11.63
N LYS A 340 -8.52 -29.11 12.66
CA LYS A 340 -7.29 -29.76 13.07
C LYS A 340 -7.53 -31.11 13.76
N THR A 341 -8.58 -31.23 14.57
CA THR A 341 -9.01 -32.39 15.35
C THR A 341 -9.61 -33.47 14.48
N MET A 342 -10.32 -33.15 13.39
CA MET A 342 -10.76 -34.18 12.44
C MET A 342 -9.55 -34.91 11.84
N PHE A 343 -8.52 -34.17 11.45
CA PHE A 343 -7.28 -34.76 10.96
C PHE A 343 -6.51 -35.47 12.07
N ASP A 344 -6.34 -34.84 13.24
CA ASP A 344 -5.65 -35.44 14.39
C ASP A 344 -6.37 -36.71 14.89
N ASP A 345 -7.70 -36.78 14.86
CA ASP A 345 -8.51 -37.96 15.22
C ASP A 345 -8.32 -39.10 14.21
N VAL A 346 -8.25 -38.78 12.91
CA VAL A 346 -7.91 -39.75 11.85
C VAL A 346 -6.50 -40.32 12.09
N CYS A 347 -5.60 -39.53 12.66
CA CYS A 347 -4.20 -39.87 12.89
C CYS A 347 -3.94 -40.56 14.26
N ASN A 348 -4.77 -40.31 15.28
CA ASN A 348 -4.52 -40.72 16.68
C ASN A 348 -5.25 -42.02 17.12
N THR A 349 -6.00 -42.70 16.26
CA THR A 349 -6.62 -43.99 16.61
C THR A 349 -5.58 -45.06 17.02
N LYS A 350 -5.66 -45.53 18.27
CA LYS A 350 -4.72 -46.53 18.86
C LYS A 350 -4.70 -47.85 18.08
N ILE A 351 -3.48 -48.27 17.73
CA ILE A 351 -3.14 -49.50 16.99
C ILE A 351 -3.26 -50.73 17.91
N LYS A 352 -3.96 -51.79 17.47
CA LYS A 352 -3.90 -53.13 18.08
C LYS A 352 -3.02 -54.07 17.25
N LYS A 353 -1.99 -54.61 17.93
CA LYS A 353 -1.11 -55.78 17.68
C LYS A 353 -0.30 -55.90 16.37
N GLU A 354 0.90 -56.46 16.56
CA GLU A 354 1.92 -56.82 15.56
C GLU A 354 1.39 -57.83 14.53
N VAL A 355 1.87 -57.72 13.28
CA VAL A 355 1.52 -58.63 12.17
C VAL A 355 2.77 -59.21 11.53
N SER A 356 2.70 -60.52 11.31
CA SER A 356 3.63 -61.44 10.65
C SER A 356 3.46 -61.47 9.13
N ASP A 357 4.58 -61.72 8.44
CA ASP A 357 4.80 -62.16 7.04
C ASP A 357 3.92 -61.60 5.92
N ILE A 358 4.51 -60.64 5.19
CA ILE A 358 3.95 -59.96 4.01
C ILE A 358 4.28 -60.75 2.73
N HIS A 359 3.27 -61.26 2.02
CA HIS A 359 3.41 -61.76 0.65
C HIS A 359 3.20 -60.61 -0.37
N VAL A 360 4.05 -60.56 -1.40
CA VAL A 360 4.07 -59.52 -2.44
C VAL A 360 3.74 -60.16 -3.78
N ASN A 361 2.68 -59.70 -4.44
CA ASN A 361 2.46 -59.87 -5.88
C ASN A 361 2.84 -58.53 -6.56
N VAL A 362 3.20 -58.57 -7.85
CA VAL A 362 3.87 -57.47 -8.57
C VAL A 362 3.15 -56.11 -8.43
N ASN A 363 1.82 -56.08 -8.24
CA ASN A 363 1.02 -54.84 -8.14
C ASN A 363 0.22 -54.69 -6.82
N GLN A 364 0.38 -55.60 -5.86
CA GLN A 364 -0.45 -55.64 -4.63
C GLN A 364 0.32 -56.14 -3.42
N VAL A 365 0.09 -55.52 -2.26
CA VAL A 365 0.72 -55.90 -0.99
C VAL A 365 -0.35 -56.13 0.08
N LEU A 366 -0.29 -57.28 0.76
CA LEU A 366 -1.15 -57.55 1.91
C LEU A 366 -0.66 -56.80 3.16
N TRP A 367 -1.52 -55.96 3.72
CA TRP A 367 -1.27 -55.17 4.94
C TRP A 367 -2.46 -55.32 5.90
N ARG A 368 -2.25 -55.93 7.08
CA ARG A 368 -3.27 -56.09 8.14
C ARG A 368 -4.62 -56.61 7.62
N ASP A 369 -4.58 -57.69 6.85
CA ASP A 369 -5.75 -58.33 6.21
C ASP A 369 -6.48 -57.47 5.15
N GLN A 370 -5.91 -56.34 4.76
CA GLN A 370 -6.36 -55.49 3.65
C GLN A 370 -5.34 -55.49 2.51
N ILE A 371 -5.80 -55.34 1.27
CA ILE A 371 -4.93 -55.29 0.09
C ILE A 371 -4.61 -53.82 -0.22
N LEU A 372 -3.32 -53.46 -0.18
CA LEU A 372 -2.82 -52.21 -0.73
C LEU A 372 -2.57 -52.38 -2.22
N CYS A 373 -3.17 -51.51 -3.01
CA CYS A 373 -3.01 -51.43 -4.46
C CYS A 373 -2.40 -50.08 -4.84
N GLU A 374 -1.90 -49.99 -6.07
CA GLU A 374 -1.58 -48.70 -6.70
C GLU A 374 -2.81 -47.78 -6.71
N LYS A 375 -2.55 -46.47 -6.67
CA LYS A 375 -3.53 -45.37 -6.61
C LYS A 375 -4.40 -45.32 -5.35
N MET A 376 -4.17 -46.20 -4.37
CA MET A 376 -4.80 -46.07 -3.05
C MET A 376 -4.14 -44.95 -2.23
N PHE A 377 -4.94 -44.29 -1.39
CA PHE A 377 -4.49 -43.23 -0.52
C PHE A 377 -4.28 -43.75 0.90
N ILE A 378 -3.16 -43.36 1.50
CA ILE A 378 -2.69 -43.84 2.78
C ILE A 378 -2.17 -42.70 3.65
N VAL A 379 -2.28 -42.90 4.95
CA VAL A 379 -1.65 -42.06 5.98
C VAL A 379 -0.45 -42.81 6.53
N VAL A 380 0.70 -42.14 6.55
CA VAL A 380 1.99 -42.73 6.91
C VAL A 380 2.57 -41.99 8.10
N LYS A 381 3.09 -42.74 9.07
CA LYS A 381 3.79 -42.15 10.22
C LYS A 381 5.07 -41.46 9.75
N ASN A 382 5.19 -40.17 10.07
CA ASN A 382 6.44 -39.44 9.88
C ASN A 382 7.35 -39.68 11.10
N ASN A 383 8.60 -40.07 10.87
CA ASN A 383 9.57 -40.27 11.95
C ASN A 383 10.27 -38.98 12.37
N VAL A 384 10.13 -37.91 11.58
CA VAL A 384 10.82 -36.62 11.76
C VAL A 384 9.89 -35.53 12.30
N SER A 385 8.60 -35.57 11.93
CA SER A 385 7.57 -34.62 12.39
C SER A 385 6.47 -35.36 13.15
N THR A 386 5.77 -34.64 14.04
CA THR A 386 4.56 -35.12 14.69
C THR A 386 3.38 -35.23 13.72
N ILE A 387 3.42 -34.54 12.58
CA ILE A 387 2.38 -34.54 11.56
C ILE A 387 2.61 -35.74 10.60
N PRO A 388 1.63 -36.65 10.46
CA PRO A 388 1.73 -37.77 9.53
C PRO A 388 1.60 -37.32 8.08
N LEU A 389 2.18 -38.10 7.17
CA LEU A 389 2.16 -37.83 5.75
C LEU A 389 0.92 -38.44 5.11
N ILE A 390 0.25 -37.69 4.24
CA ILE A 390 -0.78 -38.21 3.35
C ILE A 390 -0.12 -38.52 2.01
N GLY A 391 -0.38 -39.70 1.44
CA GLY A 391 0.14 -40.01 0.13
C GLY A 391 -0.68 -41.00 -0.67
N ARG A 392 -0.58 -40.87 -2.00
CA ARG A 392 -1.13 -41.84 -2.95
C ARG A 392 -0.03 -42.79 -3.40
N ILE A 393 -0.29 -44.09 -3.34
CA ILE A 393 0.68 -45.11 -3.78
C ILE A 393 0.80 -45.06 -5.30
N GLU A 394 2.02 -44.86 -5.81
CA GLU A 394 2.30 -44.90 -7.23
C GLU A 394 2.76 -46.29 -7.67
N TYR A 395 3.72 -46.89 -6.96
CA TYR A 395 4.19 -48.25 -7.22
C TYR A 395 4.87 -48.86 -5.98
N PHE A 396 5.01 -50.19 -5.98
CA PHE A 396 5.70 -50.95 -4.94
C PHE A 396 7.09 -51.40 -5.40
N PHE A 397 8.04 -51.51 -4.46
CA PHE A 397 9.37 -52.04 -4.74
C PHE A 397 10.00 -52.68 -3.49
N LYS A 398 11.03 -53.52 -3.70
CA LYS A 398 11.71 -54.25 -2.63
C LYS A 398 13.19 -53.89 -2.57
N THR A 399 13.69 -53.55 -1.38
CA THR A 399 15.13 -53.30 -1.15
C THR A 399 15.68 -54.29 -0.14
N LYS A 400 16.70 -55.09 -0.51
CA LYS A 400 17.44 -56.15 0.22
C LYS A 400 16.64 -57.04 1.22
N PHE A 401 15.82 -56.51 2.14
CA PHE A 401 14.87 -57.23 3.02
C PHE A 401 13.61 -56.43 3.45
N LYS A 402 13.28 -55.29 2.81
CA LYS A 402 12.15 -54.42 3.18
C LYS A 402 11.23 -54.18 1.98
N ASN A 403 9.92 -54.29 2.21
CA ASN A 403 8.89 -53.90 1.24
C ASN A 403 8.63 -52.40 1.37
N LYS A 404 8.73 -51.68 0.25
CA LYS A 404 8.60 -50.23 0.18
C LYS A 404 7.54 -49.85 -0.84
N ALA A 405 7.02 -48.64 -0.69
CA ALA A 405 6.16 -48.01 -1.66
C ALA A 405 6.70 -46.62 -2.00
N HIS A 406 6.55 -46.22 -3.26
CA HIS A 406 6.73 -44.84 -3.67
C HIS A 406 5.37 -44.13 -3.62
N ILE A 407 5.31 -42.97 -2.96
CA ILE A 407 4.07 -42.21 -2.78
C ILE A 407 4.19 -40.79 -3.32
N GLN A 408 3.15 -40.32 -4.00
CA GLN A 408 2.92 -38.89 -4.22
C GLN A 408 2.39 -38.28 -2.93
N LEU A 409 2.98 -37.18 -2.48
CA LEU A 409 2.57 -36.50 -1.25
C LEU A 409 1.36 -35.60 -1.48
N PHE A 410 0.51 -35.53 -0.45
CA PHE A 410 -0.61 -34.63 -0.35
C PHE A 410 -0.47 -33.81 0.94
N MET A 411 -1.02 -32.60 0.91
CA MET A 411 -1.06 -31.69 2.05
C MET A 411 -2.52 -31.50 2.46
N HIS A 412 -2.78 -31.49 3.77
CA HIS A 412 -4.12 -31.16 4.24
C HIS A 412 -4.42 -29.68 3.97
N SER A 413 -5.65 -29.35 3.60
CA SER A 413 -6.02 -27.99 3.21
C SER A 413 -5.70 -26.92 4.27
N TYR A 414 -5.84 -27.26 5.56
CA TYR A 414 -5.45 -26.42 6.71
C TYR A 414 -3.97 -26.04 6.74
N GLU A 415 -3.09 -26.86 6.18
CA GLU A 415 -1.65 -26.57 6.16
C GLU A 415 -1.26 -25.63 5.01
N THR A 416 -2.17 -25.34 4.07
CA THR A 416 -1.94 -24.38 2.99
C THR A 416 -2.13 -22.93 3.47
N VAL A 417 -1.98 -21.95 2.57
CA VAL A 417 -2.33 -20.56 2.86
C VAL A 417 -3.78 -20.37 3.34
N LEU A 418 -4.71 -21.28 2.97
CA LEU A 418 -6.12 -21.21 3.37
C LEU A 418 -6.31 -21.34 4.89
N GLY A 419 -5.44 -22.08 5.58
CA GLY A 419 -5.48 -22.24 7.02
C GLY A 419 -6.84 -22.74 7.54
N GLU A 420 -7.31 -22.09 8.59
CA GLU A 420 -8.58 -22.26 9.26
C GLU A 420 -9.82 -22.04 8.36
N THR A 421 -9.67 -21.41 7.19
CA THR A 421 -10.78 -21.20 6.25
C THR A 421 -10.97 -22.36 5.27
N ALA A 422 -10.08 -23.35 5.32
CA ALA A 422 -10.09 -24.45 4.38
C ALA A 422 -11.19 -25.48 4.67
N ASP A 423 -11.58 -26.28 3.68
CA ASP A 423 -12.51 -27.39 3.89
C ASP A 423 -11.77 -28.55 4.61
N PRO A 424 -12.26 -29.06 5.76
CA PRO A 424 -11.58 -30.09 6.54
C PRO A 424 -11.47 -31.45 5.83
N GLN A 425 -12.23 -31.69 4.76
CA GLN A 425 -12.13 -32.92 3.97
C GLN A 425 -11.40 -32.69 2.64
N GLU A 426 -10.87 -31.50 2.40
CA GLU A 426 -10.06 -31.20 1.23
C GLU A 426 -8.58 -31.46 1.50
N ILE A 427 -7.92 -32.09 0.55
CA ILE A 427 -6.45 -32.23 0.49
C ILE A 427 -5.96 -31.72 -0.85
N PHE A 428 -4.72 -31.26 -0.91
CA PHE A 428 -4.08 -30.80 -2.14
C PHE A 428 -2.95 -31.73 -2.52
N SER A 429 -2.86 -32.05 -3.81
CA SER A 429 -1.71 -32.80 -4.32
C SER A 429 -0.46 -31.91 -4.31
N LEU A 430 0.70 -32.48 -4.03
CA LEU A 430 1.99 -31.78 -4.12
C LEU A 430 2.78 -32.29 -5.32
N LYS A 431 3.80 -31.53 -5.73
CA LYS A 431 4.83 -31.97 -6.69
C LYS A 431 5.88 -32.89 -6.05
N ASN A 432 5.82 -33.07 -4.74
CA ASN A 432 6.79 -33.85 -3.99
C ASN A 432 6.37 -35.32 -3.89
N CYS A 433 7.34 -36.22 -3.97
CA CYS A 433 7.16 -37.64 -3.76
C CYS A 433 8.20 -38.18 -2.78
N THR A 434 7.91 -39.31 -2.16
CA THR A 434 8.88 -39.95 -1.26
C THR A 434 8.71 -41.47 -1.22
N ASN A 435 9.78 -42.13 -0.80
CA ASN A 435 9.79 -43.58 -0.59
C ASN A 435 9.51 -43.90 0.87
N ILE A 436 8.52 -44.74 1.12
CA ILE A 436 8.13 -45.15 2.48
C ILE A 436 8.35 -46.63 2.71
N ASP A 437 8.54 -47.02 3.98
CA ASP A 437 8.43 -48.42 4.40
C ASP A 437 6.96 -48.74 4.65
N ILE A 438 6.46 -49.84 4.10
CA ILE A 438 5.04 -50.25 4.24
C ILE A 438 4.67 -50.46 5.71
N LYS A 439 5.65 -50.78 6.57
CA LYS A 439 5.45 -50.88 8.02
C LYS A 439 5.01 -49.57 8.68
N ASN A 440 5.32 -48.42 8.06
CA ASN A 440 4.96 -47.10 8.58
C ASN A 440 3.55 -46.66 8.14
N VAL A 441 2.87 -47.43 7.30
CA VAL A 441 1.47 -47.17 6.94
C VAL A 441 0.60 -47.33 8.18
N VAL A 442 -0.17 -46.29 8.49
CA VAL A 442 -1.04 -46.21 9.66
C VAL A 442 -2.47 -46.60 9.28
N LYS A 443 -2.97 -46.03 8.18
CA LYS A 443 -4.39 -46.09 7.78
C LYS A 443 -4.56 -45.90 6.27
N ILE A 444 -5.62 -46.49 5.72
CA ILE A 444 -6.12 -46.23 4.36
C ILE A 444 -7.24 -45.20 4.46
N ILE A 445 -7.22 -44.20 3.59
CA ILE A 445 -8.26 -43.17 3.51
C ILE A 445 -8.96 -43.24 2.16
N ASP A 446 -10.23 -42.86 2.15
CA ASP A 446 -11.02 -42.78 0.92
C ASP A 446 -10.89 -41.37 0.35
N VAL A 447 -10.46 -41.25 -0.90
CA VAL A 447 -10.20 -39.95 -1.53
C VAL A 447 -10.81 -39.90 -2.91
N VAL A 448 -11.69 -38.94 -3.14
CA VAL A 448 -12.33 -38.70 -4.44
C VAL A 448 -11.63 -37.55 -5.16
N GLN A 449 -11.28 -37.75 -6.43
CA GLN A 449 -10.83 -36.64 -7.28
C GLN A 449 -12.03 -35.88 -7.81
N LYS A 450 -12.19 -34.61 -7.40
CA LYS A 450 -13.23 -33.72 -7.91
C LYS A 450 -12.78 -33.14 -9.26
N ILE A 451 -13.39 -33.62 -10.34
CA ILE A 451 -13.14 -33.13 -11.70
C ILE A 451 -14.18 -32.04 -12.03
N PRO A 452 -13.76 -30.88 -12.57
CA PRO A 452 -14.68 -29.85 -13.03
C PRO A 452 -15.68 -30.38 -14.07
N SER A 453 -16.96 -30.04 -13.91
CA SER A 453 -17.98 -30.45 -14.86
C SER A 453 -17.77 -29.81 -16.24
N LYS A 454 -18.22 -30.46 -17.32
CA LYS A 454 -18.15 -29.88 -18.67
C LYS A 454 -18.95 -28.57 -18.82
N ASN A 455 -19.98 -28.41 -18.00
CA ASN A 455 -20.84 -27.23 -18.00
C ASN A 455 -20.43 -26.20 -16.94
N TRP A 456 -19.19 -26.25 -16.44
CA TRP A 456 -18.72 -25.42 -15.32
C TRP A 456 -18.96 -23.91 -15.54
N PHE A 457 -18.77 -23.41 -16.77
CA PHE A 457 -19.03 -22.01 -17.12
C PHE A 457 -20.51 -21.59 -16.94
N GLN A 458 -21.46 -22.53 -16.94
CA GLN A 458 -22.89 -22.25 -16.78
C GLN A 458 -23.33 -22.31 -15.31
N LEU A 459 -22.54 -22.94 -14.43
CA LEU A 459 -22.87 -23.20 -13.03
C LEU A 459 -22.86 -21.94 -12.15
N GLY A 460 -22.39 -20.79 -12.63
CA GLY A 460 -22.41 -19.56 -11.85
C GLY A 460 -23.79 -19.22 -11.31
N ASN A 461 -23.90 -18.78 -10.05
CA ASN A 461 -25.20 -18.50 -9.41
C ASN A 461 -26.19 -19.70 -9.39
N SER A 462 -25.70 -20.94 -9.47
CA SER A 462 -26.53 -22.13 -9.19
C SER A 462 -26.82 -22.23 -7.69
N LYS A 463 -27.89 -22.94 -7.34
CA LYS A 463 -28.19 -23.16 -5.92
C LYS A 463 -27.19 -24.11 -5.29
N LEU A 464 -26.95 -23.97 -3.98
CA LEU A 464 -25.93 -24.73 -3.27
C LEU A 464 -26.17 -26.26 -3.35
N HIS A 465 -27.42 -26.70 -3.35
CA HIS A 465 -27.78 -28.12 -3.49
C HIS A 465 -27.61 -28.68 -4.91
N ASP A 466 -27.58 -27.81 -5.92
CA ASP A 466 -27.32 -28.20 -7.31
C ASP A 466 -25.81 -28.37 -7.56
N LEU A 467 -24.97 -27.81 -6.69
CA LEU A 467 -23.53 -28.01 -6.69
C LEU A 467 -23.22 -29.34 -5.99
N LEU A 468 -22.81 -30.34 -6.78
CA LEU A 468 -22.44 -31.66 -6.26
C LEU A 468 -21.33 -31.53 -5.21
N GLU A 469 -21.64 -31.93 -3.98
CA GLU A 469 -20.61 -32.12 -2.96
C GLU A 469 -19.76 -33.35 -3.33
N PRO A 470 -18.42 -33.21 -3.33
CA PRO A 470 -17.52 -34.27 -3.80
C PRO A 470 -17.40 -35.43 -2.81
N VAL A 471 -17.88 -35.27 -1.57
CA VAL A 471 -17.62 -36.17 -0.45
C VAL A 471 -18.87 -36.35 0.39
N ASN A 472 -19.04 -37.57 0.93
CA ASN A 472 -20.04 -37.82 1.95
C ASN A 472 -19.59 -37.19 3.29
N ARG A 473 -20.24 -36.08 3.68
CA ARG A 473 -19.97 -35.36 4.93
C ARG A 473 -20.17 -36.20 6.20
N ASP A 474 -20.99 -37.26 6.14
CA ASP A 474 -21.20 -38.16 7.29
C ASP A 474 -19.98 -39.07 7.53
N ASN A 475 -19.16 -39.32 6.50
CA ASN A 475 -17.98 -40.15 6.60
C ASN A 475 -16.71 -39.32 6.87
N LYS A 476 -16.32 -39.24 8.15
CA LYS A 476 -15.11 -38.54 8.60
C LYS A 476 -13.78 -39.07 8.03
N ASN A 477 -13.78 -40.22 7.35
CA ASN A 477 -12.59 -40.79 6.70
C ASN A 477 -12.56 -40.55 5.17
N SER A 478 -13.56 -39.86 4.62
CA SER A 478 -13.63 -39.54 3.20
C SER A 478 -13.11 -38.13 2.96
N PHE A 479 -12.23 -37.99 1.98
CA PHE A 479 -11.59 -36.74 1.58
C PHE A 479 -11.77 -36.53 0.07
N PHE A 480 -11.46 -35.33 -0.41
CA PHE A 480 -11.34 -35.05 -1.84
C PHE A 480 -10.16 -34.15 -2.14
N TYR A 481 -9.76 -34.16 -3.41
CA TYR A 481 -8.86 -33.15 -3.95
C TYR A 481 -9.32 -32.71 -5.33
N GLN A 482 -8.95 -31.48 -5.68
CA GLN A 482 -9.20 -30.92 -7.01
C GLN A 482 -7.95 -30.30 -7.63
N LEU A 483 -7.07 -29.71 -6.80
CA LEU A 483 -5.95 -28.89 -7.25
C LEU A 483 -4.62 -29.45 -6.70
N GLN A 484 -3.54 -29.13 -7.40
CA GLN A 484 -2.16 -29.20 -6.92
C GLN A 484 -1.80 -27.87 -6.25
N TYR A 485 -1.04 -27.93 -5.16
CA TYR A 485 -0.64 -26.75 -4.40
C TYR A 485 0.88 -26.61 -4.35
N ASP A 486 1.35 -25.39 -4.57
CA ASP A 486 2.75 -24.97 -4.41
C ASP A 486 2.88 -24.09 -3.16
N ASP A 487 3.62 -24.58 -2.16
CA ASP A 487 3.75 -23.91 -0.87
C ASP A 487 4.74 -22.74 -0.87
N GLU A 488 5.62 -22.64 -1.87
CA GLU A 488 6.58 -21.55 -1.99
C GLU A 488 5.94 -20.31 -2.62
N PHE A 489 5.14 -20.54 -3.66
CA PHE A 489 4.51 -19.48 -4.45
C PHE A 489 3.02 -19.27 -4.15
N GLY A 490 2.44 -20.08 -3.26
CA GLY A 490 1.02 -20.00 -2.91
C GLY A 490 0.11 -20.19 -4.13
N ARG A 491 0.45 -21.14 -5.02
CA ARG A 491 -0.27 -21.40 -6.27
C ARG A 491 -1.17 -22.62 -6.15
N PHE A 492 -2.40 -22.50 -6.61
CA PHE A 492 -3.35 -23.59 -6.75
C PHE A 492 -3.60 -23.84 -8.23
N GLU A 493 -3.21 -25.00 -8.75
CA GLU A 493 -3.20 -25.30 -10.19
C GLU A 493 -3.80 -26.67 -10.48
N TYR A 494 -4.37 -26.87 -11.67
CA TYR A 494 -4.73 -28.21 -12.13
C TYR A 494 -3.47 -28.95 -12.59
N LEU A 495 -3.46 -30.27 -12.43
CA LEU A 495 -2.41 -31.13 -13.00
C LEU A 495 -2.44 -31.01 -14.53
N LYS A 496 -1.27 -30.85 -15.16
CA LYS A 496 -1.17 -30.89 -16.62
C LYS A 496 -1.59 -32.28 -17.13
N PRO A 497 -2.39 -32.37 -18.20
CA PRO A 497 -2.71 -33.67 -18.80
C PRO A 497 -1.42 -34.33 -19.31
N ILE A 498 -1.21 -35.61 -18.98
CA ILE A 498 -0.11 -36.41 -19.52
C ILE A 498 -0.38 -36.61 -21.02
N GLU A 499 0.59 -36.31 -21.88
CA GLU A 499 0.44 -36.55 -23.32
C GLU A 499 0.21 -38.06 -23.58
N PRO A 500 -0.72 -38.44 -24.47
CA PRO A 500 -1.16 -39.84 -24.63
C PRO A 500 -0.10 -40.80 -25.19
N ASN A 501 1.08 -40.32 -25.57
CA ASN A 501 2.14 -41.12 -26.21
C ASN A 501 3.25 -41.61 -25.26
N THR A 502 3.15 -41.38 -23.95
CA THR A 502 4.16 -41.84 -23.00
C THR A 502 3.94 -43.32 -22.67
N VAL A 503 4.86 -44.19 -23.12
CA VAL A 503 4.88 -45.61 -22.68
C VAL A 503 5.13 -45.63 -21.17
N ILE A 504 4.09 -45.87 -20.38
CA ILE A 504 4.17 -45.95 -18.92
C ILE A 504 5.04 -47.16 -18.55
N LYS A 505 6.26 -46.90 -18.06
CA LYS A 505 7.19 -47.95 -17.60
C LYS A 505 6.74 -48.50 -16.23
N GLU A 506 7.12 -49.73 -15.88
CA GLU A 506 6.97 -50.22 -14.50
C GLU A 506 7.78 -49.32 -13.54
N GLY A 507 7.18 -48.92 -12.42
CA GLY A 507 7.80 -47.97 -11.48
C GLY A 507 7.73 -46.50 -11.90
N TYR A 508 6.77 -46.14 -12.76
CA TYR A 508 6.59 -44.77 -13.24
C TYR A 508 5.88 -43.87 -12.22
N CYS A 509 6.41 -42.66 -12.01
CA CYS A 509 5.75 -41.58 -11.28
C CYS A 509 5.94 -40.27 -12.07
N SER A 510 4.84 -39.66 -12.50
CA SER A 510 4.85 -38.43 -13.32
C SER A 510 5.58 -37.28 -12.62
N ASN A 511 5.31 -37.07 -11.33
CA ASN A 511 5.98 -36.03 -10.54
C ASN A 511 7.50 -36.23 -10.45
N CYS A 512 7.98 -37.47 -10.34
CA CYS A 512 9.42 -37.74 -10.31
C CYS A 512 10.07 -37.55 -11.67
N GLU A 513 9.36 -37.85 -12.76
CA GLU A 513 9.84 -37.56 -14.11
C GLU A 513 9.90 -36.05 -14.35
N ASP A 514 8.85 -35.31 -14.01
CA ASP A 514 8.82 -33.85 -14.10
C ASP A 514 9.94 -33.21 -13.27
N PHE A 515 10.13 -33.67 -12.02
CA PHE A 515 11.23 -33.21 -11.18
C PHE A 515 12.60 -33.56 -11.78
N ALA A 516 12.77 -34.75 -12.35
CA ALA A 516 14.02 -35.14 -12.99
C ALA A 516 14.31 -34.32 -14.25
N LEU A 517 13.29 -34.02 -15.05
CA LEU A 517 13.37 -33.13 -16.21
C LEU A 517 13.74 -31.71 -15.77
N GLU A 518 13.10 -31.20 -14.72
CA GLU A 518 13.39 -29.88 -14.16
C GLU A 518 14.84 -29.81 -13.67
N GLN A 519 15.31 -30.80 -12.89
CA GLN A 519 16.70 -30.86 -12.43
C GLN A 519 17.70 -31.00 -13.58
N LYS A 520 17.38 -31.82 -14.58
CA LYS A 520 18.20 -31.94 -15.80
C LYS A 520 18.29 -30.61 -16.54
N SER A 521 17.21 -29.84 -16.61
CA SER A 521 17.21 -28.51 -17.24
C SER A 521 18.13 -27.50 -16.54
N LYS A 522 18.45 -27.70 -15.24
CA LYS A 522 19.37 -26.83 -14.49
C LYS A 522 20.84 -27.12 -14.80
N GLU A 523 21.15 -28.32 -15.31
CA GLU A 523 22.49 -28.65 -15.77
C GLU A 523 22.64 -28.25 -17.24
N PRO A 524 23.76 -27.62 -17.63
CA PRO A 524 23.92 -27.19 -19.00
C PRO A 524 24.22 -28.37 -19.94
N GLU A 525 23.50 -28.44 -21.05
CA GLU A 525 23.69 -29.48 -22.09
C GLU A 525 24.42 -28.87 -23.29
N LEU A 526 25.68 -29.29 -23.53
CA LEU A 526 26.49 -28.82 -24.66
C LEU A 526 26.07 -29.50 -25.96
N HIS A 527 25.96 -28.71 -27.04
CA HIS A 527 25.62 -29.18 -28.37
C HIS A 527 26.59 -28.61 -29.41
N GLU A 528 26.71 -29.31 -30.54
CA GLU A 528 27.48 -28.86 -31.72
C GLU A 528 28.95 -28.55 -31.40
N PHE A 529 29.75 -29.61 -31.26
CA PHE A 529 31.21 -29.51 -31.08
C PHE A 529 31.85 -28.82 -32.30
N ILE A 530 32.74 -27.86 -32.02
CA ILE A 530 33.48 -27.14 -33.06
C ILE A 530 34.87 -27.78 -33.22
N GLU A 531 35.73 -27.68 -32.21
CA GLU A 531 37.10 -28.16 -32.25
C GLU A 531 37.73 -28.30 -30.85
N GLU A 532 38.94 -28.88 -30.78
CA GLU A 532 39.71 -29.03 -29.54
C GLU A 532 41.14 -28.49 -29.72
N ASP A 533 41.57 -27.58 -28.84
CA ASP A 533 42.93 -27.03 -28.79
C ASP A 533 43.49 -27.15 -27.37
N LYS A 534 44.67 -27.75 -27.20
CA LYS A 534 45.41 -27.86 -25.91
C LYS A 534 44.52 -28.26 -24.70
N ASN A 535 43.71 -29.31 -24.84
CA ASN A 535 42.75 -29.82 -23.84
C ASN A 535 41.56 -28.89 -23.53
N ILE A 536 41.29 -27.93 -24.42
CA ILE A 536 40.11 -27.07 -24.40
C ILE A 536 39.20 -27.48 -25.55
N SER A 537 37.99 -27.91 -25.25
CA SER A 537 36.99 -28.27 -26.26
C SER A 537 36.00 -27.12 -26.44
N TYR A 538 35.83 -26.65 -27.68
CA TYR A 538 34.94 -25.55 -28.05
C TYR A 538 33.62 -26.07 -28.64
N PHE A 539 32.53 -25.37 -28.32
CA PHE A 539 31.17 -25.72 -28.74
C PHE A 539 30.47 -24.49 -29.31
N TYR A 540 29.53 -24.73 -30.23
CA TYR A 540 28.75 -23.66 -30.83
C TYR A 540 27.61 -23.21 -29.93
N LYS A 541 26.99 -24.14 -29.18
CA LYS A 541 25.86 -23.82 -28.31
C LYS A 541 25.74 -24.73 -27.10
N PHE A 542 25.03 -24.26 -26.09
CA PHE A 542 24.57 -25.07 -24.95
C PHE A 542 23.14 -24.70 -24.58
N LYS A 543 22.46 -25.61 -23.89
CA LYS A 543 21.09 -25.44 -23.41
C LYS A 543 21.07 -25.38 -21.88
N LEU A 544 20.36 -24.41 -21.31
CA LEU A 544 20.22 -24.21 -19.87
C LEU A 544 18.81 -23.67 -19.56
N TYR A 545 18.12 -24.25 -18.57
CA TYR A 545 16.71 -23.94 -18.23
C TYR A 545 15.75 -23.96 -19.42
N ASP A 546 15.96 -24.91 -20.33
CA ASP A 546 15.27 -24.99 -21.62
C ASP A 546 15.52 -23.85 -22.62
N GLU A 547 16.43 -22.93 -22.31
CA GLU A 547 16.88 -21.88 -23.22
C GLU A 547 18.19 -22.25 -23.91
N GLU A 548 18.28 -21.94 -25.21
CA GLU A 548 19.48 -22.17 -26.01
C GLU A 548 20.37 -20.92 -26.05
N TYR A 549 21.65 -21.11 -25.71
CA TYR A 549 22.70 -20.10 -25.72
C TYR A 549 23.76 -20.51 -26.73
N LYS A 550 23.97 -19.68 -27.77
CA LYS A 550 24.94 -19.94 -28.83
C LYS A 550 25.98 -18.83 -28.93
N VAL A 551 27.09 -19.10 -29.60
CA VAL A 551 28.04 -18.07 -30.02
C VAL A 551 27.30 -16.97 -30.81
N GLY A 552 27.56 -15.70 -30.48
CA GLY A 552 26.84 -14.52 -30.97
C GLY A 552 25.57 -14.17 -30.18
N SER A 553 25.14 -14.99 -29.22
CA SER A 553 24.01 -14.64 -28.35
C SER A 553 24.40 -13.58 -27.33
N PHE A 554 23.46 -12.71 -26.98
CA PHE A 554 23.64 -11.76 -25.90
C PHE A 554 22.99 -12.27 -24.62
N VAL A 555 23.66 -12.02 -23.49
CA VAL A 555 23.26 -12.52 -22.16
C VAL A 555 23.30 -11.42 -21.12
N TYR A 556 22.41 -11.55 -20.14
CA TYR A 556 22.51 -10.82 -18.88
C TYR A 556 23.47 -11.54 -17.94
N LEU A 557 24.40 -10.79 -17.38
CA LEU A 557 25.33 -11.24 -16.36
C LEU A 557 25.08 -10.50 -15.04
N GLN A 558 25.51 -11.12 -13.94
CA GLN A 558 25.46 -10.50 -12.62
C GLN A 558 26.17 -9.12 -12.63
N PRO A 559 25.62 -8.09 -11.93
CA PRO A 559 26.27 -6.79 -11.83
C PRO A 559 27.72 -6.90 -11.32
N GLU A 560 28.57 -5.98 -11.76
CA GLU A 560 29.98 -5.88 -11.37
C GLU A 560 30.88 -7.07 -11.75
N ILE A 561 30.38 -8.06 -12.50
CA ILE A 561 31.17 -9.25 -12.88
C ILE A 561 32.49 -8.89 -13.56
N PHE A 562 32.49 -7.86 -14.41
CA PHE A 562 33.68 -7.41 -15.15
C PHE A 562 34.75 -6.75 -14.27
N LYS A 563 34.43 -6.36 -13.03
CA LYS A 563 35.44 -5.92 -12.05
C LYS A 563 36.29 -7.09 -11.54
N THR A 564 35.72 -8.30 -11.54
CA THR A 564 36.36 -9.51 -11.00
C THR A 564 36.83 -10.47 -12.10
N ALA A 565 36.23 -10.41 -13.29
CA ALA A 565 36.54 -11.28 -14.40
C ALA A 565 37.91 -10.95 -15.03
N SER A 566 38.62 -11.98 -15.47
CA SER A 566 39.91 -11.81 -16.16
C SER A 566 39.71 -11.37 -17.61
N ARG A 567 40.40 -10.31 -18.03
CA ARG A 567 40.45 -9.88 -19.44
C ARG A 567 41.16 -10.94 -20.30
N SER A 568 40.66 -11.20 -21.50
CA SER A 568 41.24 -12.19 -22.41
C SER A 568 42.16 -11.61 -23.49
N ASN A 569 42.05 -10.33 -23.83
CA ASN A 569 42.66 -9.75 -25.03
C ASN A 569 43.64 -8.59 -24.80
N MET A 570 44.02 -8.29 -23.54
CA MET A 570 45.12 -7.34 -23.25
C MET A 570 46.36 -8.08 -22.73
N ILE A 571 47.54 -7.68 -23.23
CA ILE A 571 48.84 -8.28 -22.91
C ILE A 571 49.27 -7.78 -21.53
N GLY A 572 48.90 -8.53 -20.50
CA GLY A 572 49.30 -8.27 -19.11
C GLY A 572 48.27 -8.88 -18.17
N GLU A 573 48.65 -9.90 -17.40
CA GLU A 573 47.90 -10.37 -16.24
C GLU A 573 48.02 -9.34 -15.12
N GLU A 574 47.47 -8.14 -15.32
CA GLU A 574 47.28 -7.20 -14.22
C GLU A 574 45.81 -7.23 -13.79
N PRO A 575 45.52 -7.41 -12.49
CA PRO A 575 44.16 -7.24 -11.98
C PRO A 575 43.67 -5.83 -12.32
N PHE A 576 42.43 -5.73 -12.77
CA PHE A 576 41.79 -4.46 -13.10
C PHE A 576 41.78 -3.55 -11.86
N GLU A 577 42.69 -2.57 -11.79
CA GLU A 577 42.56 -1.44 -10.86
C GLU A 577 41.47 -0.51 -11.40
N HIS A 578 40.29 -0.63 -10.82
CA HIS A 578 39.22 0.33 -11.01
C HIS A 578 39.72 1.69 -10.51
N ILE A 579 39.83 2.69 -11.38
CA ILE A 579 39.80 4.08 -10.93
C ILE A 579 38.40 4.27 -10.38
N GLU A 580 38.24 4.21 -9.05
CA GLU A 580 37.01 4.66 -8.39
C GLU A 580 36.71 6.07 -8.90
N THR A 581 35.81 6.17 -9.89
CA THR A 581 34.90 7.30 -9.91
C THR A 581 34.15 7.14 -8.61
N LYS A 582 34.60 7.86 -7.58
CA LYS A 582 33.96 7.96 -6.28
C LYS A 582 32.50 8.35 -6.53
N LYS A 583 31.62 7.36 -6.73
CA LYS A 583 30.19 7.52 -6.52
C LYS A 583 30.09 7.74 -5.02
N ASN A 584 30.13 9.02 -4.65
CA ASN A 584 29.85 9.56 -3.32
C ASN A 584 31.02 9.54 -2.32
N GLU A 585 32.08 10.29 -2.64
CA GLU A 585 32.51 11.30 -1.66
C GLU A 585 31.81 12.61 -2.03
N SER A 586 30.49 12.67 -1.83
CA SER A 586 29.90 13.98 -1.62
C SER A 586 30.52 14.48 -0.33
N ASN A 587 31.40 15.48 -0.44
CA ASN A 587 31.86 16.34 0.63
C ASN A 587 30.66 16.75 1.50
N GLN A 588 30.31 15.95 2.51
CA GLN A 588 29.56 16.45 3.66
C GLN A 588 30.59 17.06 4.60
N GLU A 589 31.20 18.17 4.15
CA GLU A 589 31.54 19.20 5.13
C GLU A 589 30.26 19.44 5.93
N GLN A 590 30.30 19.21 7.23
CA GLN A 590 29.22 19.60 8.12
C GLN A 590 29.02 21.10 7.90
N LYS A 591 28.02 21.46 7.08
CA LYS A 591 27.64 22.86 6.89
C LYS A 591 27.30 23.36 8.28
N ILE A 592 28.09 24.30 8.79
CA ILE A 592 27.78 25.03 10.01
C ILE A 592 26.52 25.82 9.70
N ILE A 593 25.39 25.32 10.17
CA ILE A 593 24.08 25.92 9.93
C ILE A 593 23.74 26.77 11.13
N ASP A 594 23.31 28.00 10.85
CA ASP A 594 22.83 28.91 11.88
C ASP A 594 21.46 28.45 12.38
N GLU A 595 21.44 27.71 13.49
CA GLU A 595 20.24 27.20 14.14
C GLU A 595 19.31 28.32 14.62
N THR A 596 19.79 29.55 14.79
CA THR A 596 18.91 30.69 15.09
C THR A 596 18.07 31.11 13.88
N LYS A 597 18.60 30.91 12.68
CA LYS A 597 17.90 31.16 11.41
C LYS A 597 17.09 29.94 10.97
N TYR A 598 17.61 28.72 11.17
CA TYR A 598 16.99 27.45 10.78
C TYR A 598 16.79 26.54 11.99
N PRO A 599 15.87 26.87 12.91
CA PRO A 599 15.73 26.19 14.20
C PRO A 599 15.20 24.75 14.10
N GLU A 600 14.68 24.32 12.96
CA GLU A 600 14.18 22.96 12.75
C GLU A 600 15.19 22.05 12.01
N TYR A 601 16.32 22.58 11.56
CA TYR A 601 17.28 21.84 10.74
C TYR A 601 17.90 20.65 11.48
N TYR A 602 18.11 20.77 12.81
CA TYR A 602 18.67 19.70 13.64
C TYR A 602 17.87 18.38 13.57
N ARG A 603 16.59 18.43 13.16
CA ARG A 603 15.75 17.24 12.96
C ARG A 603 16.11 16.42 11.71
N LYS A 604 17.04 16.89 10.88
CA LYS A 604 17.59 16.11 9.76
C LYS A 604 18.68 15.18 10.25
N SER A 605 18.36 13.89 10.34
CA SER A 605 19.35 12.82 10.57
C SER A 605 19.75 12.17 9.25
N LEU A 606 20.96 11.58 9.20
CA LEU A 606 21.46 10.83 8.04
C LEU A 606 20.45 9.75 7.57
N GLU A 607 19.80 9.05 8.50
CA GLU A 607 18.80 8.02 8.18
C GLU A 607 17.52 8.58 7.56
N ASN A 608 17.08 9.78 7.97
CA ASN A 608 15.89 10.41 7.44
C ASN A 608 16.13 11.03 6.06
N THR A 609 17.34 11.51 5.78
CA THR A 609 17.73 12.05 4.46
C THR A 609 17.85 10.95 3.40
N MET A 610 18.20 9.72 3.81
CA MET A 610 18.31 8.58 2.88
C MET A 610 16.98 7.88 2.56
N ARG A 611 15.87 8.18 3.26
CA ARG A 611 14.56 7.53 2.99
C ARG A 611 14.05 7.95 1.62
N GLY A 612 13.97 6.97 0.71
CA GLY A 612 13.56 7.21 -0.68
C GLY A 612 14.70 7.56 -1.64
N SER A 613 15.95 7.60 -1.15
CA SER A 613 17.14 7.80 -2.00
C SER A 613 17.41 6.59 -2.90
N ASN A 614 17.92 6.86 -4.10
CA ASN A 614 18.38 5.84 -5.04
C ASN A 614 19.77 5.29 -4.72
N GLU A 615 20.48 5.81 -3.71
CA GLU A 615 21.83 5.36 -3.32
C GLU A 615 21.94 3.85 -3.05
N THR A 616 20.86 3.24 -2.55
CA THR A 616 20.81 1.80 -2.24
C THR A 616 20.16 0.96 -3.35
N THR A 617 19.89 1.57 -4.50
CA THR A 617 19.37 0.88 -5.68
C THR A 617 20.50 0.07 -6.32
N PRO A 618 20.31 -1.23 -6.60
CA PRO A 618 21.33 -2.05 -7.24
C PRO A 618 21.57 -1.61 -8.69
N ASP A 619 22.76 -1.87 -9.21
CA ASP A 619 23.06 -1.69 -10.63
C ASP A 619 22.27 -2.70 -11.50
N PRO A 620 21.88 -2.34 -12.73
CA PRO A 620 21.23 -3.25 -13.67
C PRO A 620 22.18 -4.38 -14.11
N PHE A 621 21.63 -5.42 -14.75
CA PHE A 621 22.44 -6.50 -15.28
C PHE A 621 23.49 -6.00 -16.27
N GLU A 622 24.68 -6.60 -16.23
CA GLU A 622 25.70 -6.39 -17.25
C GLU A 622 25.29 -7.13 -18.52
N ILE A 623 25.55 -6.55 -19.70
CA ILE A 623 25.19 -7.15 -21.00
C ILE A 623 26.46 -7.54 -21.74
N ALA A 624 26.48 -8.75 -22.27
CA ALA A 624 27.63 -9.26 -23.00
C ALA A 624 27.24 -10.14 -24.19
N GLU A 625 28.05 -10.12 -25.24
CA GLU A 625 27.96 -11.05 -26.38
C GLU A 625 28.82 -12.29 -26.11
N ILE A 626 28.31 -13.50 -26.34
CA ILE A 626 29.10 -14.73 -26.24
C ILE A 626 29.98 -14.88 -27.49
N LEU A 627 31.30 -14.86 -27.31
CA LEU A 627 32.27 -15.07 -28.39
C LEU A 627 32.74 -16.52 -28.51
N ALA A 628 32.87 -17.23 -27.38
CA ALA A 628 33.20 -18.66 -27.38
C ALA A 628 32.63 -19.37 -26.16
N ILE A 629 32.29 -20.65 -26.35
CA ILE A 629 31.83 -21.57 -25.32
C ILE A 629 32.82 -22.73 -25.25
N TYR A 630 33.36 -23.00 -24.06
CA TYR A 630 34.38 -24.04 -23.91
C TYR A 630 34.36 -24.69 -22.53
N PHE A 631 34.95 -25.89 -22.43
CA PHE A 631 35.34 -26.47 -21.15
C PHE A 631 36.78 -26.96 -21.21
N VAL A 632 37.39 -27.16 -20.04
CA VAL A 632 38.78 -27.58 -19.90
C VAL A 632 38.81 -28.99 -19.30
N ASN A 633 39.69 -29.87 -19.81
CA ASN A 633 39.95 -31.20 -19.25
C ASN A 633 38.70 -32.09 -19.08
N TRP A 634 37.79 -32.10 -20.06
CA TRP A 634 36.59 -32.96 -20.07
C TRP A 634 35.56 -32.69 -18.95
N ASP A 635 35.72 -31.61 -18.18
CA ASP A 635 34.74 -31.19 -17.18
C ASP A 635 33.54 -30.49 -17.83
N ARG A 636 32.63 -31.29 -18.38
CA ARG A 636 31.40 -30.82 -19.04
C ARG A 636 30.47 -30.02 -18.11
N LYS A 637 30.68 -30.06 -16.80
CA LYS A 637 29.85 -29.34 -15.81
C LYS A 637 30.34 -27.91 -15.55
N ASN A 638 31.54 -27.56 -16.00
CA ASN A 638 32.16 -26.26 -15.75
C ASN A 638 32.39 -25.49 -17.06
N ILE A 639 31.27 -25.09 -17.68
CA ILE A 639 31.30 -24.32 -18.94
C ILE A 639 31.86 -22.92 -18.67
N LYS A 640 32.87 -22.57 -19.45
CA LYS A 640 33.48 -21.25 -19.48
C LYS A 640 33.09 -20.55 -20.77
N LEU A 641 32.98 -19.24 -20.68
CA LEU A 641 32.56 -18.37 -21.76
C LEU A 641 33.61 -17.28 -21.94
N ILE A 642 33.92 -16.95 -23.19
CA ILE A 642 34.57 -15.70 -23.54
C ILE A 642 33.48 -14.77 -24.03
N VAL A 643 33.36 -13.61 -23.39
CA VAL A 643 32.28 -12.67 -23.65
C VAL A 643 32.83 -11.29 -23.96
N ARG A 644 32.19 -10.57 -24.87
CA ARG A 644 32.46 -9.16 -25.15
C ARG A 644 31.52 -8.28 -24.35
N ARG A 645 32.06 -7.29 -23.65
CA ARG A 645 31.26 -6.36 -22.85
C ARG A 645 30.50 -5.37 -23.74
N MET A 646 29.25 -5.12 -23.40
CA MET A 646 28.48 -3.99 -23.92
C MET A 646 28.34 -2.93 -22.82
N TYR A 647 28.62 -1.67 -23.15
CA TYR A 647 28.52 -0.56 -22.20
C TYR A 647 27.15 0.09 -22.24
N ARG A 648 26.62 0.46 -21.08
CA ARG A 648 25.46 1.34 -20.95
C ARG A 648 25.92 2.80 -20.90
N ALA A 649 25.02 3.71 -21.20
CA ALA A 649 25.33 5.15 -21.21
C ALA A 649 25.81 5.64 -19.83
N GLU A 650 25.19 5.16 -18.76
CA GLU A 650 25.51 5.47 -17.36
C GLU A 650 26.84 4.88 -16.85
N GLN A 651 27.44 3.95 -17.60
CA GLN A 651 28.75 3.35 -17.27
C GLN A 651 29.92 4.13 -17.90
N ILE A 652 29.65 5.08 -18.80
CA ILE A 652 30.67 5.87 -19.48
C ILE A 652 30.95 7.16 -18.70
N PRO A 653 32.21 7.51 -18.39
CA PRO A 653 32.57 8.68 -17.56
C PRO A 653 32.24 10.08 -18.13
N ILE A 654 31.42 10.20 -19.18
CA ILE A 654 31.11 11.47 -19.86
C ILE A 654 29.66 11.87 -19.52
N ALA A 655 29.50 12.86 -18.66
CA ALA A 655 28.32 12.98 -17.78
C ALA A 655 27.05 13.66 -18.35
N ASP A 656 27.14 14.47 -19.41
CA ASP A 656 25.97 15.30 -19.80
C ASP A 656 25.19 14.79 -21.02
N TYR A 657 25.85 14.19 -22.01
CA TYR A 657 25.18 13.73 -23.23
C TYR A 657 24.55 12.34 -23.10
N THR A 658 25.01 11.53 -22.14
CA THR A 658 24.63 10.13 -21.95
C THR A 658 23.31 9.98 -21.18
N LYS A 659 22.94 10.94 -20.33
CA LYS A 659 21.70 10.92 -19.50
C LYS A 659 20.42 10.82 -20.33
N ASN A 660 20.41 11.41 -21.52
CA ASN A 660 19.25 11.45 -22.42
C ASN A 660 19.24 10.30 -23.44
N SER A 661 20.18 9.37 -23.32
CA SER A 661 20.20 8.17 -24.16
C SER A 661 19.00 7.29 -23.85
N ASP A 662 18.55 6.53 -24.85
CA ASP A 662 17.51 5.54 -24.65
C ASP A 662 17.99 4.47 -23.65
N MET A 663 17.12 4.04 -22.72
CA MET A 663 17.50 3.14 -21.62
C MET A 663 17.98 1.77 -22.12
N ASN A 664 17.57 1.39 -23.32
CA ASN A 664 17.98 0.16 -24.00
C ASN A 664 19.03 0.39 -25.11
N MET A 665 19.62 1.58 -25.18
CA MET A 665 20.76 1.85 -26.06
C MET A 665 22.08 1.48 -25.34
N LEU A 666 22.92 0.74 -26.05
CA LEU A 666 24.23 0.29 -25.60
C LEU A 666 25.34 0.91 -26.46
N PHE A 667 26.57 0.66 -26.03
CA PHE A 667 27.80 0.98 -26.74
C PHE A 667 28.60 -0.31 -26.91
N TRP A 668 29.00 -0.60 -28.14
CA TRP A 668 29.85 -1.73 -28.45
C TRP A 668 31.27 -1.51 -27.91
N SER A 669 31.99 -2.56 -27.53
CA SER A 669 33.38 -2.46 -27.07
C SER A 669 34.24 -3.58 -27.62
N GLU A 670 35.55 -3.40 -27.59
CA GLU A 670 36.52 -4.46 -27.91
C GLU A 670 36.95 -5.24 -26.67
N GLU A 671 36.40 -4.96 -25.49
CA GLU A 671 36.83 -5.65 -24.28
C GLU A 671 36.23 -7.04 -24.18
N GLU A 672 37.10 -8.02 -23.97
CA GLU A 672 36.74 -9.42 -23.85
C GLU A 672 37.13 -9.96 -22.46
N PHE A 673 36.24 -10.75 -21.88
CA PHE A 673 36.37 -11.29 -20.53
C PHE A 673 36.06 -12.78 -20.49
N ARG A 674 36.72 -13.49 -19.56
CA ARG A 674 36.40 -14.89 -19.24
C ARG A 674 35.43 -14.95 -18.07
N VAL A 675 34.26 -15.57 -18.29
CA VAL A 675 33.21 -15.78 -17.26
C VAL A 675 32.76 -17.24 -17.25
N THR A 676 31.99 -17.64 -16.23
CA THR A 676 31.38 -18.99 -16.20
C THR A 676 29.88 -18.89 -16.45
N TYR A 677 29.28 -20.00 -16.92
CA TYR A 677 27.84 -20.03 -17.20
C TYR A 677 26.97 -19.74 -15.96
N GLN A 678 27.47 -19.99 -14.73
CA GLN A 678 26.72 -19.70 -13.50
C GLN A 678 26.47 -18.19 -13.30
N ASN A 679 27.21 -17.33 -13.99
CA ASN A 679 27.00 -15.89 -13.93
C ASN A 679 25.87 -15.40 -14.87
N ILE A 680 25.38 -16.27 -15.77
CA ILE A 680 24.23 -15.94 -16.63
C ILE A 680 22.97 -15.80 -15.77
N ARG A 681 22.22 -14.74 -16.03
CA ARG A 681 20.91 -14.47 -15.41
C ARG A 681 19.75 -14.59 -16.39
N GLY A 682 20.02 -14.42 -17.68
CA GLY A 682 19.05 -14.62 -18.76
C GLY A 682 19.64 -14.26 -20.12
N LYS A 683 18.81 -14.35 -21.15
CA LYS A 683 19.16 -14.01 -22.54
C LYS A 683 18.59 -12.65 -22.92
N CYS A 684 19.29 -11.91 -23.78
CA CYS A 684 18.78 -10.69 -24.38
C CYS A 684 19.12 -10.61 -25.88
N TYR A 685 18.53 -9.63 -26.55
CA TYR A 685 18.64 -9.44 -28.00
C TYR A 685 19.22 -8.06 -28.28
N VAL A 686 20.34 -8.00 -28.97
CA VAL A 686 21.02 -6.75 -29.30
C VAL A 686 21.21 -6.69 -30.80
N SER A 687 20.87 -5.55 -31.39
CA SER A 687 21.03 -5.32 -32.82
C SER A 687 21.73 -3.99 -33.09
N PHE A 688 22.51 -3.93 -34.17
CA PHE A 688 23.06 -2.68 -34.65
C PHE A 688 21.96 -1.85 -35.33
N ILE A 689 21.99 -0.53 -35.16
CA ILE A 689 20.91 0.38 -35.61
C ILE A 689 20.53 0.23 -37.09
N SER A 690 21.49 -0.03 -37.99
CA SER A 690 21.19 -0.19 -39.42
C SER A 690 20.43 -1.48 -39.75
N ASN A 691 20.41 -2.44 -38.82
CA ASN A 691 19.74 -3.73 -38.97
C ASN A 691 18.32 -3.72 -38.39
N ILE A 692 17.87 -2.60 -37.81
CA ILE A 692 16.51 -2.41 -37.30
C ILE A 692 15.81 -1.27 -38.05
N GLN A 693 14.49 -1.39 -38.23
CA GLN A 693 13.72 -0.35 -38.93
C GLN A 693 13.64 0.95 -38.13
N ASN A 694 13.33 0.84 -36.84
CA ASN A 694 13.16 1.96 -35.92
C ASN A 694 13.41 1.48 -34.48
N PRO A 695 14.19 2.20 -33.65
CA PRO A 695 14.46 1.83 -32.25
C PRO A 695 13.21 1.64 -31.38
N LEU A 696 12.21 2.51 -31.50
CA LEU A 696 10.99 2.42 -30.69
C LEU A 696 10.18 1.19 -31.07
N VAL A 697 10.01 0.92 -32.37
CA VAL A 697 9.33 -0.28 -32.87
C VAL A 697 10.08 -1.54 -32.46
N TRP A 698 11.41 -1.52 -32.56
CA TRP A 698 12.25 -2.62 -32.09
C TRP A 698 12.01 -2.93 -30.62
N SER A 699 11.99 -1.90 -29.78
CA SER A 699 11.80 -1.99 -28.33
C SER A 699 10.40 -2.47 -27.95
N SER A 700 9.35 -1.96 -28.60
CA SER A 700 7.96 -2.32 -28.30
C SER A 700 7.55 -3.69 -28.83
N SER A 701 8.31 -4.23 -29.80
CA SER A 701 8.00 -5.52 -30.42
C SER A 701 8.29 -6.75 -29.53
N GLY A 702 8.94 -6.56 -28.37
CA GLY A 702 9.13 -7.62 -27.38
C GLY A 702 10.13 -7.27 -26.26
N PRO A 703 10.16 -8.07 -25.18
CA PRO A 703 11.04 -7.85 -24.04
C PRO A 703 12.52 -8.11 -24.37
N ASP A 704 13.41 -7.60 -23.51
CA ASP A 704 14.86 -7.86 -23.52
C ASP A 704 15.59 -7.44 -24.81
N ARG A 705 15.08 -6.39 -25.47
CA ARG A 705 15.60 -5.86 -26.74
C ARG A 705 16.39 -4.57 -26.54
N PHE A 706 17.64 -4.61 -26.94
CA PHE A 706 18.58 -3.49 -26.92
C PHE A 706 19.12 -3.23 -28.32
N TYR A 707 19.77 -2.09 -28.49
CA TYR A 707 20.46 -1.77 -29.72
C TYR A 707 21.67 -0.90 -29.43
N PHE A 708 22.56 -0.73 -30.39
CA PHE A 708 23.66 0.21 -30.29
C PHE A 708 23.91 0.92 -31.61
N THR A 709 24.50 2.11 -31.51
CA THR A 709 24.84 2.98 -32.65
C THR A 709 26.33 3.33 -32.68
N LYS A 710 27.00 3.21 -31.53
CA LYS A 710 28.35 3.74 -31.28
C LYS A 710 29.21 2.69 -30.57
N LYS A 711 30.51 2.87 -30.64
CA LYS A 711 31.51 2.10 -29.88
C LYS A 711 32.06 2.98 -28.75
N TYR A 712 32.32 2.38 -27.60
CA TYR A 712 33.10 3.00 -26.53
C TYR A 712 34.51 2.40 -26.52
N ASP A 713 35.52 3.25 -26.58
CA ASP A 713 36.92 2.88 -26.43
C ASP A 713 37.36 3.18 -25.00
N PHE A 714 37.52 2.13 -24.20
CA PHE A 714 37.92 2.26 -22.81
C PHE A 714 39.36 2.76 -22.63
N ILE A 715 40.27 2.45 -23.57
CA ILE A 715 41.69 2.82 -23.46
C ILE A 715 41.84 4.33 -23.59
N PHE A 716 41.15 4.92 -24.58
CA PHE A 716 41.20 6.36 -24.82
C PHE A 716 40.09 7.14 -24.08
N GLY A 717 39.10 6.45 -23.51
CA GLY A 717 37.93 7.06 -22.88
C GLY A 717 37.05 7.82 -23.88
N THR A 718 37.05 7.41 -25.15
CA THR A 718 36.36 8.11 -26.25
C THR A 718 35.19 7.32 -26.81
N ILE A 719 34.20 8.03 -27.36
CA ILE A 719 33.07 7.43 -28.06
C ILE A 719 33.32 7.54 -29.57
N ILE A 720 33.41 6.38 -30.22
CA ILE A 720 33.63 6.23 -31.65
C ILE A 720 32.26 6.17 -32.36
N SER A 721 32.15 6.93 -33.45
CA SER A 721 30.89 7.10 -34.20
C SER A 721 30.63 5.96 -35.17
N GLU A 722 29.37 5.83 -35.62
CA GLU A 722 28.85 4.75 -36.47
C GLU A 722 29.74 4.35 -37.67
N HIS A 723 30.30 5.34 -38.37
CA HIS A 723 31.08 5.13 -39.58
C HIS A 723 32.41 4.40 -39.34
N GLU A 724 33.00 4.59 -38.16
CA GLU A 724 34.27 4.00 -37.73
C GLU A 724 34.10 2.66 -37.01
N LEU A 725 32.87 2.12 -36.92
CA LEU A 725 32.66 0.80 -36.33
C LEU A 725 33.25 -0.32 -37.21
N PRO A 726 33.86 -1.34 -36.57
CA PRO A 726 34.37 -2.52 -37.28
C PRO A 726 33.23 -3.29 -37.95
N SER A 727 33.55 -4.02 -39.02
CA SER A 727 32.57 -4.79 -39.81
C SER A 727 31.82 -5.79 -38.92
N GLU A 728 32.54 -6.40 -37.99
CA GLU A 728 32.08 -7.30 -36.95
C GLU A 728 30.90 -6.72 -36.15
N ALA A 729 31.00 -5.45 -35.73
CA ALA A 729 29.95 -4.77 -34.99
C ALA A 729 28.74 -4.45 -35.88
N LYS A 730 28.95 -4.15 -37.17
CA LYS A 730 27.86 -3.86 -38.12
C LYS A 730 27.03 -5.12 -38.45
N LEU A 731 27.60 -6.31 -38.26
CA LEU A 731 26.90 -7.58 -38.42
C LEU A 731 26.00 -7.95 -37.24
N THR A 732 26.11 -7.27 -36.09
CA THR A 732 25.30 -7.59 -34.91
C THR A 732 23.80 -7.47 -35.19
N GLY A 733 23.06 -8.55 -34.93
CA GLY A 733 21.64 -8.71 -35.29
C GLY A 733 21.40 -9.68 -36.45
N LYS A 734 22.45 -10.05 -37.18
CA LYS A 734 22.47 -11.19 -38.11
C LYS A 734 23.09 -12.40 -37.42
N GLU A 735 22.71 -13.64 -37.78
CA GLU A 735 23.48 -14.80 -37.33
C GLU A 735 24.71 -14.95 -38.21
N VAL A 736 25.85 -15.17 -37.56
CA VAL A 736 27.12 -15.32 -38.26
C VAL A 736 27.85 -16.49 -37.62
N TYR A 737 28.39 -17.38 -38.44
CA TYR A 737 29.21 -18.47 -37.94
C TYR A 737 30.60 -17.94 -37.61
N VAL A 738 31.09 -18.23 -36.41
CA VAL A 738 32.38 -17.75 -35.92
C VAL A 738 33.26 -18.95 -35.60
N ASN A 739 34.49 -18.96 -36.12
CA ASN A 739 35.47 -19.98 -35.78
C ASN A 739 36.12 -19.72 -34.40
N TYR A 740 36.94 -20.66 -33.91
CA TYR A 740 37.63 -20.54 -32.62
C TYR A 740 38.57 -19.33 -32.47
N LYS A 741 38.98 -18.71 -33.59
CA LYS A 741 39.79 -17.48 -33.64
C LYS A 741 38.94 -16.22 -33.72
N TYR A 742 37.63 -16.33 -33.52
CA TYR A 742 36.67 -15.23 -33.63
C TYR A 742 36.55 -14.64 -35.04
N GLN A 743 36.95 -15.38 -36.08
CA GLN A 743 36.81 -14.94 -37.47
C GLN A 743 35.45 -15.36 -38.01
N TYR A 744 34.73 -14.40 -38.60
CA TYR A 744 33.42 -14.59 -39.21
C TYR A 744 33.55 -15.38 -40.52
N VAL A 745 32.90 -16.53 -40.59
CA VAL A 745 33.10 -17.53 -41.66
C VAL A 745 31.96 -17.55 -42.67
N ASP A 746 30.72 -17.31 -42.23
CA ASP A 746 29.54 -17.26 -43.10
C ASP A 746 28.42 -16.39 -42.48
N GLU A 747 27.76 -15.57 -43.30
CA GLU A 747 26.57 -14.80 -42.93
C GLU A 747 25.33 -15.62 -43.28
N ASP A 748 24.57 -16.06 -42.27
CA ASP A 748 23.39 -16.89 -42.51
C ASP A 748 22.24 -16.42 -41.62
N LYS A 749 21.10 -16.04 -42.20
CA LYS A 749 19.84 -15.63 -41.53
C LYS A 749 19.96 -14.55 -40.43
N LEU A 750 18.81 -13.99 -40.03
CA LEU A 750 18.71 -13.02 -38.92
C LEU A 750 18.66 -13.76 -37.58
N GLN A 751 19.17 -13.13 -36.50
CA GLN A 751 19.05 -13.66 -35.14
C GLN A 751 17.60 -14.13 -34.91
N TYR A 752 17.42 -15.36 -34.43
CA TYR A 752 16.08 -15.80 -34.01
C TYR A 752 15.59 -14.93 -32.84
N ILE A 753 14.71 -14.00 -33.17
CA ILE A 753 14.00 -13.15 -32.22
C ILE A 753 12.62 -13.77 -32.02
N PRO A 754 12.21 -14.07 -30.76
CA PRO A 754 10.90 -14.62 -30.49
C PRO A 754 9.79 -13.75 -31.11
N SER A 755 8.97 -14.36 -31.96
CA SER A 755 7.75 -13.73 -32.46
C SER A 755 6.57 -14.13 -31.58
N TYR A 756 5.87 -13.15 -31.03
CA TYR A 756 4.64 -13.39 -30.29
C TYR A 756 3.47 -13.49 -31.27
N LYS A 757 2.76 -14.63 -31.27
CA LYS A 757 1.58 -14.81 -32.11
C LYS A 757 0.48 -13.86 -31.63
N LYS A 758 -0.07 -13.05 -32.54
CA LYS A 758 -1.29 -12.27 -32.26
C LYS A 758 -2.43 -13.25 -31.99
N ILE A 759 -3.02 -13.18 -30.80
CA ILE A 759 -4.21 -13.93 -30.44
C ILE A 759 -5.44 -13.03 -30.49
N LYS A 760 -6.63 -13.64 -30.56
CA LYS A 760 -7.87 -12.87 -30.44
C LYS A 760 -7.97 -12.34 -29.00
N PRO A 761 -8.18 -11.03 -28.80
CA PRO A 761 -8.32 -10.47 -27.46
C PRO A 761 -9.53 -11.02 -26.70
N LEU A 762 -9.40 -11.13 -25.38
CA LEU A 762 -10.48 -11.51 -24.47
C LEU A 762 -11.40 -10.32 -24.21
N ARG A 763 -12.71 -10.58 -24.12
CA ARG A 763 -13.71 -9.56 -23.77
C ARG A 763 -13.68 -9.29 -22.27
N GLY A 764 -13.28 -8.08 -21.90
CA GLY A 764 -13.05 -7.63 -20.53
C GLY A 764 -14.23 -6.88 -19.92
N LEU A 765 -14.45 -7.12 -18.62
CA LEU A 765 -15.31 -6.33 -17.73
C LEU A 765 -14.43 -5.76 -16.60
N ASP A 766 -14.31 -4.44 -16.52
CA ASP A 766 -13.61 -3.74 -15.43
C ASP A 766 -14.60 -3.25 -14.37
N ILE A 767 -14.45 -3.72 -13.14
CA ILE A 767 -15.31 -3.38 -12.02
C ILE A 767 -14.53 -2.46 -11.08
N PHE A 768 -15.11 -1.32 -10.71
CA PHE A 768 -14.39 -0.25 -10.01
C PHE A 768 -13.29 0.34 -10.91
N ALA A 769 -13.67 0.68 -12.15
CA ALA A 769 -12.74 0.96 -13.23
C ALA A 769 -11.91 2.25 -13.02
N GLY A 770 -12.40 3.20 -12.21
CA GLY A 770 -11.83 4.53 -12.11
C GLY A 770 -11.72 5.18 -13.48
N CYS A 771 -10.63 5.92 -13.73
CA CYS A 771 -10.33 6.46 -15.05
C CYS A 771 -9.79 5.43 -16.05
N GLY A 772 -9.65 4.16 -15.67
CA GLY A 772 -9.26 3.07 -16.56
C GLY A 772 -7.78 2.73 -16.62
N GLY A 773 -6.97 3.12 -15.62
CA GLY A 773 -5.53 2.82 -15.61
C GLY A 773 -5.18 1.32 -15.69
N LEU A 774 -5.95 0.46 -15.01
CA LEU A 774 -5.77 -0.99 -15.07
C LEU A 774 -6.17 -1.55 -16.45
N SER A 775 -7.36 -1.14 -16.93
CA SER A 775 -7.84 -1.48 -18.28
C SER A 775 -6.86 -1.07 -19.38
N ARG A 776 -6.32 0.16 -19.34
CA ARG A 776 -5.37 0.66 -20.34
C ARG A 776 -4.12 -0.21 -20.41
N GLY A 777 -3.51 -0.54 -19.27
CA GLY A 777 -2.33 -1.41 -19.24
C GLY A 777 -2.61 -2.82 -19.76
N LEU A 778 -3.82 -3.35 -19.55
CA LEU A 778 -4.24 -4.65 -20.08
C LEU A 778 -4.54 -4.59 -21.59
N GLU A 779 -5.10 -3.50 -22.09
CA GLU A 779 -5.33 -3.28 -23.53
C GLU A 779 -4.03 -3.08 -24.30
N ASP A 780 -3.05 -2.37 -23.72
CA ASP A 780 -1.72 -2.18 -24.30
C ASP A 780 -0.98 -3.51 -24.54
N SER A 781 -1.32 -4.56 -23.78
CA SER A 781 -0.80 -5.91 -24.03
C SER A 781 -1.34 -6.56 -25.32
N GLY A 782 -2.44 -6.04 -25.86
CA GLY A 782 -3.18 -6.60 -27.00
C GLY A 782 -3.94 -7.90 -26.69
N LEU A 783 -3.99 -8.32 -25.42
CA LEU A 783 -4.64 -9.58 -25.00
C LEU A 783 -6.08 -9.38 -24.54
N ILE A 784 -6.47 -8.17 -24.16
CA ILE A 784 -7.76 -7.84 -23.55
C ILE A 784 -8.34 -6.60 -24.24
N ILE A 785 -9.66 -6.55 -24.38
CA ILE A 785 -10.42 -5.35 -24.78
C ILE A 785 -11.48 -5.10 -23.72
N SER A 786 -11.55 -3.88 -23.17
CA SER A 786 -12.49 -3.53 -22.10
C SER A 786 -13.86 -3.19 -22.68
N ASN A 787 -14.70 -4.21 -22.88
CA ASN A 787 -16.02 -4.05 -23.46
C ASN A 787 -17.03 -3.40 -22.51
N TRP A 788 -16.85 -3.61 -21.21
CA TRP A 788 -17.73 -3.08 -20.17
C TRP A 788 -16.90 -2.53 -19.00
N ALA A 789 -17.37 -1.43 -18.42
CA ALA A 789 -16.80 -0.87 -17.20
C ALA A 789 -17.90 -0.43 -16.23
N ILE A 790 -17.68 -0.63 -14.95
CA ILE A 790 -18.59 -0.20 -13.88
C ILE A 790 -17.82 0.76 -12.98
N GLU A 791 -18.29 2.00 -12.90
CA GLU A 791 -17.71 3.03 -12.06
C GLU A 791 -18.85 3.91 -11.50
N CYS A 792 -18.86 4.11 -10.18
CA CYS A 792 -19.91 4.87 -9.53
C CYS A 792 -19.65 6.38 -9.59
N ASP A 793 -18.38 6.80 -9.65
CA ASP A 793 -17.99 8.20 -9.80
C ASP A 793 -18.15 8.66 -11.25
N GLU A 794 -18.99 9.68 -11.45
CA GLU A 794 -19.34 10.15 -12.79
C GLU A 794 -18.15 10.77 -13.55
N GLN A 795 -17.23 11.43 -12.84
CA GLN A 795 -16.06 12.07 -13.45
C GLN A 795 -15.05 11.00 -13.94
N ALA A 796 -14.76 10.02 -13.09
CA ALA A 796 -13.90 8.89 -13.42
C ALA A 796 -14.49 8.04 -14.55
N ALA A 797 -15.81 7.77 -14.51
CA ALA A 797 -16.51 7.10 -15.58
C ALA A 797 -16.48 7.88 -16.91
N GLY A 798 -16.61 9.21 -16.84
CA GLY A 798 -16.43 10.11 -17.98
C GLY A 798 -15.04 9.99 -18.59
N ALA A 799 -13.99 10.03 -17.75
CA ALA A 799 -12.61 9.85 -18.17
C ALA A 799 -12.37 8.46 -18.79
N PHE A 800 -12.95 7.39 -18.21
CA PHE A 800 -12.88 6.05 -18.79
C PHE A 800 -13.50 6.02 -20.18
N LYS A 801 -14.68 6.63 -20.35
CA LYS A 801 -15.42 6.65 -21.62
C LYS A 801 -14.69 7.43 -22.71
N LEU A 802 -14.01 8.53 -22.36
CA LEU A 802 -13.19 9.31 -23.29
C LEU A 802 -12.04 8.46 -23.85
N ASN A 803 -11.39 7.67 -23.01
CA ASN A 803 -10.26 6.82 -23.40
C ASN A 803 -10.69 5.50 -24.08
N ASN A 804 -11.92 5.05 -23.80
CA ASN A 804 -12.46 3.78 -24.29
C ASN A 804 -13.85 4.00 -24.94
N PRO A 805 -13.90 4.67 -26.11
CA PRO A 805 -15.16 5.11 -26.72
C PRO A 805 -16.09 3.95 -27.09
N ASP A 806 -15.54 2.78 -27.42
CA ASP A 806 -16.30 1.59 -27.77
C ASP A 806 -16.82 0.79 -26.55
N SER A 807 -16.37 1.14 -25.34
CA SER A 807 -16.77 0.47 -24.11
C SER A 807 -18.15 0.93 -23.62
N THR A 808 -18.92 0.01 -23.03
CA THR A 808 -20.16 0.35 -22.32
C THR A 808 -19.83 0.66 -20.87
N VAL A 809 -19.96 1.93 -20.47
CA VAL A 809 -19.64 2.39 -19.11
C VAL A 809 -20.94 2.59 -18.31
N PHE A 810 -21.06 1.86 -17.21
CA PHE A 810 -22.20 1.93 -16.29
C PHE A 810 -21.86 2.86 -15.13
N VAL A 811 -22.51 4.02 -15.08
CA VAL A 811 -22.45 4.97 -13.94
C VAL A 811 -23.50 4.59 -12.91
N GLU A 812 -23.26 3.47 -12.20
CA GLU A 812 -24.18 2.83 -11.27
C GLU A 812 -23.41 2.03 -10.18
N ASP A 813 -24.08 1.73 -9.07
CA ASP A 813 -23.56 0.80 -8.06
C ASP A 813 -23.45 -0.62 -8.65
N CYS A 814 -22.27 -1.24 -8.50
CA CYS A 814 -22.00 -2.59 -8.99
C CYS A 814 -22.95 -3.64 -8.39
N ASN A 815 -23.47 -3.43 -7.17
CA ASN A 815 -24.45 -4.33 -6.57
C ASN A 815 -25.78 -4.32 -7.34
N HIS A 816 -26.24 -3.13 -7.71
CA HIS A 816 -27.47 -2.96 -8.47
C HIS A 816 -27.38 -3.66 -9.83
N LEU A 817 -26.28 -3.41 -10.57
CA LEU A 817 -26.08 -3.99 -11.89
C LEU A 817 -25.99 -5.52 -11.85
N LEU A 818 -25.30 -6.10 -10.85
CA LEU A 818 -25.23 -7.54 -10.67
C LEU A 818 -26.61 -8.15 -10.39
N LYS A 819 -27.42 -7.47 -9.56
CA LYS A 819 -28.77 -7.91 -9.23
C LYS A 819 -29.66 -7.96 -10.48
N LEU A 820 -29.56 -6.96 -11.35
CA LEU A 820 -30.25 -6.94 -12.65
C LEU A 820 -29.80 -8.14 -13.50
N ALA A 821 -28.49 -8.35 -13.66
CA ALA A 821 -27.94 -9.46 -14.43
C ALA A 821 -28.41 -10.82 -13.89
N MET A 822 -28.38 -11.02 -12.56
CA MET A 822 -28.84 -12.25 -11.90
C MET A 822 -30.35 -12.49 -12.08
N SER A 823 -31.15 -11.43 -12.22
CA SER A 823 -32.59 -11.52 -12.47
C SER A 823 -32.94 -11.81 -13.94
N GLY A 824 -31.95 -11.81 -14.85
CA GLY A 824 -32.14 -12.07 -16.27
C GLY A 824 -32.50 -10.83 -17.10
N GLU A 825 -32.39 -9.64 -16.51
CA GLU A 825 -32.54 -8.38 -17.23
C GLU A 825 -31.41 -8.19 -18.24
N LYS A 826 -31.76 -7.71 -19.44
CA LYS A 826 -30.81 -7.51 -20.54
C LYS A 826 -30.28 -6.08 -20.62
N THR A 827 -31.02 -5.14 -20.06
CA THR A 827 -30.70 -3.71 -20.12
C THR A 827 -30.96 -3.07 -18.77
N ASN A 828 -30.19 -2.04 -18.43
CA ASN A 828 -30.49 -1.19 -17.28
C ASN A 828 -31.57 -0.14 -17.63
N ILE A 829 -31.89 0.74 -16.68
CA ILE A 829 -32.87 1.82 -16.83
C ILE A 829 -32.46 2.81 -17.95
N LYS A 830 -31.17 2.91 -18.25
CA LYS A 830 -30.60 3.75 -19.31
C LYS A 830 -30.54 3.05 -20.68
N ASN A 831 -31.17 1.88 -20.85
CA ASN A 831 -31.12 1.04 -22.06
C ASN A 831 -29.70 0.60 -22.49
N GLN A 832 -28.75 0.56 -21.55
CA GLN A 832 -27.41 0.02 -21.79
C GLN A 832 -27.46 -1.51 -21.64
N ASN A 833 -26.85 -2.23 -22.58
CA ASN A 833 -26.85 -3.69 -22.59
C ASN A 833 -25.98 -4.25 -21.46
N ILE A 834 -26.60 -4.95 -20.52
CA ILE A 834 -25.93 -5.62 -19.41
C ILE A 834 -25.27 -6.89 -19.94
N PRO A 835 -23.97 -7.14 -19.69
CA PRO A 835 -23.30 -8.35 -20.14
C PRO A 835 -24.00 -9.60 -19.59
N GLN A 836 -24.04 -10.65 -20.39
CA GLN A 836 -24.65 -11.94 -20.02
C GLN A 836 -23.60 -13.03 -19.84
N LYS A 837 -24.00 -14.17 -19.26
CA LYS A 837 -23.11 -15.33 -19.11
C LYS A 837 -22.56 -15.78 -20.47
N GLY A 838 -21.25 -16.00 -20.54
CA GLY A 838 -20.55 -16.36 -21.77
C GLY A 838 -20.16 -15.17 -22.65
N GLU A 839 -20.52 -13.94 -22.27
CA GLU A 839 -20.04 -12.72 -22.95
C GLU A 839 -18.76 -12.15 -22.34
N VAL A 840 -18.53 -12.39 -21.05
CA VAL A 840 -17.36 -11.92 -20.31
C VAL A 840 -16.31 -13.03 -20.26
N ASP A 841 -15.16 -12.80 -20.91
CA ASP A 841 -14.03 -13.74 -20.91
C ASP A 841 -12.99 -13.40 -19.84
N PHE A 842 -12.91 -12.12 -19.45
CA PHE A 842 -11.92 -11.60 -18.50
C PHE A 842 -12.59 -10.60 -17.54
N ILE A 843 -12.25 -10.64 -16.25
CA ILE A 843 -12.67 -9.64 -15.27
C ILE A 843 -11.44 -9.01 -14.61
N CYS A 844 -11.42 -7.69 -14.47
CA CYS A 844 -10.50 -7.02 -13.56
C CYS A 844 -11.23 -6.07 -12.62
N GLY A 845 -10.54 -5.66 -11.56
CA GLY A 845 -11.03 -4.63 -10.67
C GLY A 845 -10.17 -4.43 -9.42
N GLY A 846 -10.26 -3.22 -8.87
CA GLY A 846 -9.62 -2.83 -7.62
C GLY A 846 -10.67 -2.47 -6.56
N PRO A 847 -11.37 -3.45 -5.94
CA PRO A 847 -12.44 -3.15 -4.99
C PRO A 847 -11.91 -2.27 -3.84
N PRO A 848 -12.55 -1.12 -3.57
CA PRO A 848 -12.00 -0.14 -2.64
C PRO A 848 -11.91 -0.70 -1.23
N CYS A 849 -10.74 -0.47 -0.62
CA CYS A 849 -10.31 -1.13 0.60
C CYS A 849 -9.90 -0.08 1.65
N GLN A 850 -10.72 0.94 1.89
CA GLN A 850 -10.35 2.04 2.81
C GLN A 850 -10.23 1.60 4.28
N GLY A 851 -10.99 0.61 4.76
CA GLY A 851 -10.78 -0.01 6.09
C GLY A 851 -9.46 -0.79 6.25
N PHE A 852 -8.63 -0.85 5.20
CA PHE A 852 -7.49 -1.76 5.06
C PHE A 852 -6.19 -1.02 4.69
N SER A 853 -6.25 0.31 4.53
CA SER A 853 -5.09 1.17 4.33
C SER A 853 -4.30 1.29 5.64
N GLY A 854 -2.96 1.26 5.59
CA GLY A 854 -2.13 1.48 6.78
C GLY A 854 -2.24 2.90 7.37
N MET A 855 -2.90 3.81 6.65
CA MET A 855 -3.25 5.15 7.11
C MET A 855 -4.59 5.20 7.87
N ASN A 856 -5.41 4.14 7.84
CA ASN A 856 -6.66 4.07 8.59
C ASN A 856 -6.41 3.20 9.84
N ARG A 857 -6.38 3.84 11.02
CA ARG A 857 -6.03 3.21 12.31
C ARG A 857 -7.20 2.45 12.98
N PHE A 858 -8.40 2.47 12.40
CA PHE A 858 -9.59 1.82 12.95
C PHE A 858 -10.18 0.75 12.02
N ASN A 859 -10.17 -0.50 12.50
CA ASN A 859 -10.31 -1.71 11.68
C ASN A 859 -11.54 -2.57 12.10
N SER A 860 -12.40 -2.03 12.96
CA SER A 860 -13.41 -2.81 13.72
C SER A 860 -14.86 -2.32 13.58
N GLY A 861 -15.12 -1.20 12.90
CA GLY A 861 -16.48 -0.68 12.72
C GLY A 861 -17.31 -1.41 11.65
N GLN A 862 -18.65 -1.25 11.70
CA GLN A 862 -19.59 -1.73 10.66
C GLN A 862 -19.26 -1.24 9.26
N TYR A 863 -18.60 -0.10 9.16
CA TYR A 863 -18.10 0.46 7.92
C TYR A 863 -16.96 -0.37 7.28
N SER A 864 -16.08 -0.93 8.11
CA SER A 864 -15.12 -1.93 7.63
C SER A 864 -15.84 -3.19 7.15
N LEU A 865 -16.93 -3.61 7.81
CA LEU A 865 -17.78 -4.73 7.34
C LEU A 865 -18.45 -4.43 5.99
N PHE A 866 -18.89 -3.19 5.76
CA PHE A 866 -19.44 -2.73 4.47
C PHE A 866 -18.39 -2.69 3.35
N LYS A 867 -17.18 -2.17 3.58
CA LYS A 867 -16.13 -2.17 2.54
C LYS A 867 -15.50 -3.54 2.29
N ASN A 868 -15.51 -4.42 3.30
CA ASN A 868 -15.31 -5.86 3.09
C ASN A 868 -16.36 -6.45 2.13
N SER A 869 -17.58 -5.90 2.09
CA SER A 869 -18.68 -6.40 1.26
C SER A 869 -18.48 -6.17 -0.24
N LEU A 870 -17.65 -5.20 -0.66
CA LEU A 870 -17.34 -4.99 -2.09
C LEU A 870 -16.40 -6.06 -2.67
N ILE A 871 -15.55 -6.66 -1.83
CA ILE A 871 -14.77 -7.85 -2.21
C ILE A 871 -15.73 -9.02 -2.47
N VAL A 872 -16.72 -9.20 -1.59
CA VAL A 872 -17.76 -10.22 -1.72
C VAL A 872 -18.59 -10.00 -2.99
N SER A 873 -18.89 -8.74 -3.31
CA SER A 873 -19.59 -8.36 -4.54
C SER A 873 -18.75 -8.70 -5.76
N PHE A 874 -17.45 -8.35 -5.78
CA PHE A 874 -16.52 -8.70 -6.85
C PHE A 874 -16.39 -10.21 -7.06
N LEU A 875 -16.28 -11.00 -5.97
CA LEU A 875 -16.29 -12.46 -6.04
C LEU A 875 -17.61 -13.01 -6.57
N SER A 876 -18.73 -12.34 -6.32
CA SER A 876 -20.05 -12.71 -6.85
C SER A 876 -20.16 -12.46 -8.35
N TYR A 877 -19.54 -11.38 -8.86
CA TYR A 877 -19.37 -11.19 -10.32
C TYR A 877 -18.57 -12.35 -10.94
N ILE A 878 -17.46 -12.74 -10.31
CA ILE A 878 -16.63 -13.87 -10.78
C ILE A 878 -17.43 -15.17 -10.78
N ASP A 879 -18.15 -15.47 -9.70
CA ASP A 879 -18.98 -16.67 -9.62
C ASP A 879 -20.09 -16.66 -10.68
N PHE A 880 -20.77 -15.52 -10.88
CA PHE A 880 -21.88 -15.41 -11.83
C PHE A 880 -21.43 -15.55 -13.29
N TYR A 881 -20.41 -14.80 -13.70
CA TYR A 881 -19.96 -14.75 -15.10
C TYR A 881 -19.02 -15.89 -15.48
N ARG A 882 -18.31 -16.49 -14.52
CA ARG A 882 -17.29 -17.51 -14.72
C ARG A 882 -16.28 -17.14 -15.84
N PRO A 883 -15.58 -15.99 -15.77
CA PRO A 883 -14.59 -15.61 -16.80
C PRO A 883 -13.45 -16.63 -16.89
N LYS A 884 -12.76 -16.68 -18.02
CA LYS A 884 -11.57 -17.53 -18.21
C LYS A 884 -10.42 -17.13 -17.30
N TYR A 885 -10.25 -15.83 -17.11
CA TYR A 885 -9.21 -15.26 -16.25
C TYR A 885 -9.80 -14.08 -15.47
N PHE A 886 -9.25 -13.82 -14.29
CA PHE A 886 -9.48 -12.54 -13.63
C PHE A 886 -8.25 -12.05 -12.88
N VAL A 887 -8.18 -10.73 -12.71
CA VAL A 887 -7.15 -10.05 -11.92
C VAL A 887 -7.82 -9.14 -10.90
N MET A 888 -7.53 -9.35 -9.63
CA MET A 888 -7.93 -8.45 -8.56
C MET A 888 -6.70 -7.68 -8.07
N GLU A 889 -6.76 -6.35 -8.17
CA GLU A 889 -5.75 -5.46 -7.60
C GLU A 889 -6.18 -5.02 -6.20
N ASN A 890 -5.21 -4.89 -5.30
CA ASN A 890 -5.45 -4.19 -4.04
C ASN A 890 -4.18 -3.62 -3.41
N VAL A 891 -4.39 -2.86 -2.35
CA VAL A 891 -3.37 -2.26 -1.50
C VAL A 891 -2.55 -3.35 -0.78
N ARG A 892 -1.24 -3.11 -0.56
CA ARG A 892 -0.32 -4.10 0.08
C ARG A 892 -0.89 -4.70 1.37
N ASN A 893 -1.47 -3.86 2.22
CA ASN A 893 -1.88 -4.23 3.58
C ASN A 893 -3.09 -5.18 3.62
N PHE A 894 -3.75 -5.41 2.48
CA PHE A 894 -4.79 -6.42 2.32
C PHE A 894 -4.33 -7.80 2.82
N VAL A 895 -3.07 -8.17 2.57
CA VAL A 895 -2.53 -9.48 2.96
C VAL A 895 -2.40 -9.69 4.46
N SER A 896 -2.29 -8.61 5.26
CA SER A 896 -2.05 -8.69 6.71
C SER A 896 -3.29 -8.39 7.54
N PHE A 897 -4.36 -7.89 6.91
CA PHE A 897 -5.56 -7.45 7.60
C PHE A 897 -6.28 -8.60 8.32
N LYS A 898 -6.74 -8.35 9.55
CA LYS A 898 -7.38 -9.35 10.44
C LYS A 898 -6.62 -10.68 10.45
N ARG A 899 -5.30 -10.64 10.65
CA ARG A 899 -4.41 -11.82 10.60
C ARG A 899 -4.46 -12.58 9.26
N SER A 900 -4.59 -11.84 8.15
CA SER A 900 -4.69 -12.36 6.77
C SER A 900 -6.02 -13.02 6.42
N MET A 901 -7.04 -12.95 7.29
CA MET A 901 -8.32 -13.67 7.08
C MET A 901 -9.04 -13.29 5.80
N VAL A 902 -9.01 -12.02 5.41
CA VAL A 902 -9.69 -11.56 4.19
C VAL A 902 -9.05 -12.16 2.94
N LEU A 903 -7.71 -12.24 2.90
CA LEU A 903 -7.00 -12.95 1.83
C LEU A 903 -7.34 -14.45 1.84
N LYS A 904 -7.33 -15.10 3.01
CA LYS A 904 -7.66 -16.52 3.15
C LYS A 904 -9.07 -16.83 2.64
N LEU A 905 -10.07 -16.05 3.05
CA LEU A 905 -11.46 -16.19 2.60
C LEU A 905 -11.62 -15.90 1.11
N THR A 906 -10.90 -14.91 0.58
CA THR A 906 -10.88 -14.61 -0.85
C THR A 906 -10.36 -15.81 -1.64
N LEU A 907 -9.17 -16.33 -1.28
CA LEU A 907 -8.59 -17.51 -1.92
C LEU A 907 -9.47 -18.76 -1.74
N ARG A 908 -10.08 -18.93 -0.55
CA ARG A 908 -11.03 -20.02 -0.27
C ARG A 908 -12.25 -19.95 -1.18
N CYS A 909 -12.81 -18.77 -1.39
CA CYS A 909 -13.94 -18.58 -2.28
C CYS A 909 -13.56 -18.94 -3.73
N ILE A 910 -12.39 -18.49 -4.18
CA ILE A 910 -11.85 -18.76 -5.52
C ILE A 910 -11.63 -20.27 -5.74
N THR A 911 -10.98 -20.96 -4.80
CA THR A 911 -10.77 -22.42 -4.89
C THR A 911 -12.08 -23.19 -4.75
N ARG A 912 -13.06 -22.70 -3.97
CA ARG A 912 -14.40 -23.31 -3.87
C ARG A 912 -15.15 -23.26 -5.20
N MET A 913 -15.02 -22.14 -5.92
CA MET A 913 -15.55 -22.00 -7.28
C MET A 913 -14.88 -22.97 -8.27
N GLY A 914 -13.69 -23.49 -7.96
CA GLY A 914 -12.90 -24.38 -8.82
C GLY A 914 -11.96 -23.61 -9.75
N TYR A 915 -11.63 -22.36 -9.43
CA TYR A 915 -10.58 -21.63 -10.13
C TYR A 915 -9.19 -22.07 -9.64
N GLN A 916 -8.22 -22.01 -10.54
CA GLN A 916 -6.81 -21.93 -10.20
C GLN A 916 -6.51 -20.51 -9.73
N CYS A 917 -5.64 -20.33 -8.75
CA CYS A 917 -5.30 -18.99 -8.27
C CYS A 917 -3.92 -18.86 -7.62
N THR A 918 -3.42 -17.64 -7.56
CA THR A 918 -2.21 -17.24 -6.84
C THR A 918 -2.32 -15.79 -6.40
N PHE A 919 -1.45 -15.36 -5.50
CA PHE A 919 -1.39 -14.00 -4.97
C PHE A 919 0.08 -13.55 -4.82
N GLY A 920 0.36 -12.26 -4.99
CA GLY A 920 1.72 -11.75 -4.96
C GLY A 920 1.76 -10.24 -4.78
N ILE A 921 2.84 -9.71 -4.23
CA ILE A 921 3.07 -8.26 -4.16
C ILE A 921 4.01 -7.86 -5.29
N LEU A 922 3.58 -6.90 -6.10
CA LEU A 922 4.41 -6.24 -7.12
C LEU A 922 4.71 -4.80 -6.70
N GLN A 923 5.84 -4.27 -7.16
CA GLN A 923 6.29 -2.89 -6.94
C GLN A 923 6.31 -2.15 -8.28
N ALA A 924 5.51 -1.09 -8.43
CA ALA A 924 5.40 -0.33 -9.68
C ALA A 924 6.73 0.21 -10.18
N GLY A 925 7.64 0.59 -9.27
CA GLY A 925 9.00 1.04 -9.60
C GLY A 925 9.83 0.03 -10.38
N ASN A 926 9.56 -1.27 -10.22
CA ASN A 926 10.23 -2.33 -11.00
C ASN A 926 9.73 -2.42 -12.46
N PHE A 927 8.68 -1.69 -12.82
CA PHE A 927 8.03 -1.73 -14.13
C PHE A 927 8.04 -0.36 -14.82
N GLY A 928 8.99 0.51 -14.48
CA GLY A 928 9.29 1.71 -15.29
C GLY A 928 8.61 3.00 -14.84
N VAL A 929 8.15 3.08 -13.58
CA VAL A 929 7.53 4.28 -13.01
C VAL A 929 8.41 4.83 -11.88
N PRO A 930 8.65 6.15 -11.77
CA PRO A 930 9.46 6.73 -10.69
C PRO A 930 8.67 6.83 -9.37
N GLN A 931 8.01 5.75 -8.95
CA GLN A 931 7.13 5.72 -7.78
C GLN A 931 7.30 4.43 -6.97
N THR A 932 7.43 4.57 -5.65
CA THR A 932 7.31 3.44 -4.72
C THR A 932 5.84 3.14 -4.43
N ARG A 933 5.26 2.19 -5.16
CA ARG A 933 3.86 1.77 -5.04
C ARG A 933 3.75 0.25 -5.11
N ARG A 934 3.60 -0.37 -3.93
CA ARG A 934 3.40 -1.82 -3.79
C ARG A 934 1.92 -2.16 -3.87
N ARG A 935 1.58 -3.19 -4.64
CA ARG A 935 0.23 -3.70 -4.83
C ARG A 935 0.15 -5.19 -4.70
N LEU A 936 -0.89 -5.65 -4.01
CA LEU A 936 -1.31 -7.04 -4.04
C LEU A 936 -2.00 -7.27 -5.37
N ILE A 937 -1.58 -8.31 -6.08
CA ILE A 937 -2.23 -8.79 -7.28
C ILE A 937 -2.66 -10.23 -6.97
N ILE A 938 -3.93 -10.53 -7.21
CA ILE A 938 -4.47 -11.90 -7.20
C ILE A 938 -4.83 -12.23 -8.62
N MET A 939 -4.29 -13.33 -9.13
CA MET A 939 -4.58 -13.83 -10.48
C MET A 939 -5.25 -15.18 -10.36
N ALA A 940 -6.20 -15.44 -11.27
CA ALA A 940 -6.88 -16.71 -11.35
C ALA A 940 -7.22 -17.10 -12.78
N ALA A 941 -7.32 -18.41 -12.99
CA ALA A 941 -7.62 -19.02 -14.27
C ALA A 941 -8.67 -20.13 -14.11
N ALA A 942 -9.62 -20.19 -15.04
CA ALA A 942 -10.65 -21.21 -15.07
C ALA A 942 -10.05 -22.62 -15.27
N PRO A 943 -10.80 -23.69 -14.98
CA PRO A 943 -10.42 -25.04 -15.37
C PRO A 943 -10.12 -25.16 -16.87
N GLY A 944 -9.00 -25.80 -17.21
CA GLY A 944 -8.55 -25.98 -18.60
C GLY A 944 -7.72 -24.81 -19.16
N GLU A 945 -7.68 -23.68 -18.46
CA GLU A 945 -6.79 -22.55 -18.77
C GLU A 945 -5.46 -22.69 -17.99
N THR A 946 -4.43 -21.93 -18.36
CA THR A 946 -3.12 -21.97 -17.66
C THR A 946 -3.01 -20.80 -16.69
N LEU A 947 -2.77 -21.04 -15.40
CA LEU A 947 -2.64 -19.96 -14.42
C LEU A 947 -1.41 -19.07 -14.76
N PRO A 948 -1.59 -17.76 -14.98
CA PRO A 948 -0.48 -16.86 -15.33
C PRO A 948 0.63 -16.81 -14.28
N LEU A 949 1.82 -16.44 -14.72
CA LEU A 949 2.96 -16.12 -13.88
C LEU A 949 3.03 -14.60 -13.66
N TYR A 950 3.58 -14.18 -12.52
CA TYR A 950 3.92 -12.77 -12.29
C TYR A 950 5.08 -12.36 -13.20
N PRO A 951 5.04 -11.12 -13.75
CA PRO A 951 6.09 -10.62 -14.63
C PRO A 951 7.40 -10.38 -13.87
N GLU A 952 8.52 -10.65 -14.52
CA GLU A 952 9.85 -10.34 -13.97
C GLU A 952 10.06 -8.81 -13.89
N PRO A 953 10.72 -8.31 -12.83
CA PRO A 953 11.19 -6.93 -12.76
C PRO A 953 11.99 -6.51 -14.01
N ILE A 954 11.62 -5.38 -14.60
CA ILE A 954 12.30 -4.82 -15.79
C ILE A 954 13.32 -3.75 -15.37
N HIS A 955 13.01 -3.00 -14.31
CA HIS A 955 13.84 -1.95 -13.76
C HIS A 955 14.35 -2.30 -12.36
N VAL A 956 15.60 -1.95 -12.09
CA VAL A 956 16.15 -1.99 -10.72
C VAL A 956 15.43 -0.95 -9.86
N PHE A 957 15.21 -1.28 -8.58
CA PHE A 957 14.53 -0.37 -7.67
C PHE A 957 15.01 -0.58 -6.22
N ASN A 958 14.86 0.44 -5.38
CA ASN A 958 15.36 0.44 -4.01
C ASN A 958 14.72 -0.70 -3.19
N ARG A 959 15.57 -1.59 -2.64
CA ARG A 959 15.17 -2.79 -1.89
C ARG A 959 14.66 -2.52 -0.48
N ARG A 960 15.24 -1.55 0.24
CA ARG A 960 14.84 -1.24 1.63
C ARG A 960 13.36 -0.87 1.74
N SER A 961 12.82 -0.25 0.68
CA SER A 961 11.42 0.18 0.59
C SER A 961 10.50 -0.83 -0.13
N SER A 962 11.03 -1.94 -0.65
CA SER A 962 10.35 -2.81 -1.64
C SER A 962 10.34 -4.30 -1.28
N SER A 963 10.24 -4.67 0.00
CA SER A 963 10.02 -6.08 0.37
C SER A 963 8.74 -6.63 -0.28
N LEU A 964 8.85 -7.67 -1.10
CA LEU A 964 7.74 -8.29 -1.84
C LEU A 964 7.22 -9.57 -1.19
N THR A 965 7.93 -10.11 -0.19
CA THR A 965 7.54 -11.33 0.53
C THR A 965 6.29 -11.08 1.38
N ILE A 966 5.40 -12.06 1.38
CA ILE A 966 4.17 -12.06 2.18
C ILE A 966 4.33 -13.08 3.31
N GLN A 967 4.05 -12.68 4.55
CA GLN A 967 4.07 -13.57 5.70
C GLN A 967 2.66 -13.80 6.21
N ILE A 968 2.24 -15.07 6.30
CA ILE A 968 0.93 -15.50 6.79
C ILE A 968 1.17 -16.60 7.81
N GLY A 969 0.92 -16.29 9.10
CA GLY A 969 1.35 -17.14 10.20
C GLY A 969 2.87 -17.34 10.17
N ASP A 970 3.30 -18.60 10.20
CA ASP A 970 4.72 -18.98 10.18
C ASP A 970 5.27 -19.17 8.75
N LYS A 971 4.41 -19.07 7.72
CA LYS A 971 4.80 -19.28 6.32
C LYS A 971 5.15 -17.98 5.62
N LYS A 972 6.15 -18.04 4.74
CA LYS A 972 6.59 -16.94 3.87
C LYS A 972 6.36 -17.33 2.42
N PHE A 973 5.64 -16.49 1.69
CA PHE A 973 5.32 -16.66 0.28
C PHE A 973 6.07 -15.63 -0.56
N LYS A 974 6.54 -16.08 -1.73
CA LYS A 974 7.18 -15.25 -2.75
C LYS A 974 6.43 -15.39 -4.08
N THR A 975 6.71 -14.49 -5.03
CA THR A 975 6.27 -14.66 -6.41
C THR A 975 7.22 -15.61 -7.15
N ASN A 976 6.84 -16.03 -8.37
CA ASN A 976 7.69 -16.84 -9.26
C ASN A 976 8.86 -16.05 -9.90
N CYS A 977 9.05 -14.78 -9.54
CA CYS A 977 10.05 -13.92 -10.16
C CYS A 977 11.46 -14.39 -9.74
N LYS A 978 12.33 -14.62 -10.72
CA LYS A 978 13.72 -15.05 -10.52
C LYS A 978 14.64 -13.86 -10.23
N TYR A 979 14.30 -12.68 -10.73
CA TYR A 979 15.13 -11.48 -10.58
C TYR A 979 14.90 -10.83 -9.21
N GLU A 980 15.66 -11.29 -8.20
CA GLU A 980 15.61 -10.72 -6.86
C GLU A 980 16.59 -9.54 -6.68
N GLU A 981 17.77 -9.59 -7.30
CA GLU A 981 18.91 -8.69 -7.03
C GLU A 981 19.07 -7.52 -7.97
N SER A 982 18.72 -7.69 -9.23
CA SER A 982 18.92 -6.72 -10.29
C SER A 982 17.87 -6.93 -11.37
N ALA A 983 17.89 -6.13 -12.42
CA ALA A 983 16.96 -6.16 -13.53
C ALA A 983 17.63 -5.67 -14.82
N PRO A 984 17.01 -5.89 -15.99
CA PRO A 984 17.55 -5.45 -17.28
C PRO A 984 17.84 -3.96 -17.44
N MET A 985 17.08 -3.08 -16.80
CA MET A 985 17.16 -1.62 -16.99
C MET A 985 17.44 -0.88 -15.67
N ARG A 986 18.06 0.29 -15.77
CA ARG A 986 18.25 1.21 -14.65
C ARG A 986 16.92 1.70 -14.08
N THR A 987 16.92 2.20 -12.85
CA THR A 987 15.73 2.81 -12.24
C THR A 987 15.26 4.03 -13.04
N VAL A 988 13.95 4.22 -13.10
CA VAL A 988 13.32 5.42 -13.68
C VAL A 988 13.26 6.49 -12.61
N THR A 989 13.67 7.70 -12.97
CA THR A 989 13.74 8.84 -12.06
C THR A 989 12.65 9.86 -12.35
N VAL A 990 12.44 10.79 -11.42
CA VAL A 990 11.54 11.93 -11.60
C VAL A 990 11.98 12.78 -12.81
N TYR A 991 13.28 12.93 -13.04
CA TYR A 991 13.83 13.58 -14.24
C TYR A 991 13.40 12.87 -15.53
N ASP A 992 13.41 11.53 -15.54
CA ASP A 992 13.00 10.76 -16.73
C ASP A 992 11.53 10.98 -17.08
N ALA A 993 10.66 11.24 -16.10
CA ALA A 993 9.22 11.37 -16.32
C ALA A 993 8.77 12.75 -16.81
N TRP A 994 9.27 13.83 -16.20
CA TRP A 994 8.65 15.16 -16.39
C TRP A 994 9.62 16.32 -16.68
N SER A 995 10.90 16.04 -16.98
CA SER A 995 11.91 17.09 -17.25
C SER A 995 11.66 17.93 -18.52
N ASP A 996 10.77 17.48 -19.41
CA ASP A 996 10.36 18.20 -20.62
C ASP A 996 9.09 19.05 -20.44
N LEU A 997 8.44 18.98 -19.27
CA LEU A 997 7.25 19.78 -18.97
C LEU A 997 7.64 21.27 -18.81
N PRO A 998 6.82 22.20 -19.33
CA PRO A 998 7.05 23.62 -19.16
C PRO A 998 6.83 24.05 -17.71
N GLU A 999 7.57 25.06 -17.26
CA GLU A 999 7.32 25.69 -15.95
C GLU A 999 5.94 26.37 -15.93
N ILE A 1000 5.21 26.19 -14.83
CA ILE A 1000 3.89 26.77 -14.55
C ILE A 1000 3.89 27.42 -13.15
N PRO A 1001 3.14 28.52 -12.93
CA PRO A 1001 3.00 29.13 -11.61
C PRO A 1001 2.05 28.33 -10.69
N ASN A 1002 2.08 28.63 -9.39
CA ASN A 1002 1.05 28.17 -8.44
C ASN A 1002 -0.36 28.57 -8.93
N GLY A 1003 -1.32 27.65 -8.85
CA GLY A 1003 -2.70 27.89 -9.30
C GLY A 1003 -2.90 27.91 -10.81
N ALA A 1004 -1.93 27.42 -11.60
CA ALA A 1004 -2.11 27.27 -13.04
C ALA A 1004 -3.29 26.33 -13.35
N ASN A 1005 -4.22 26.82 -14.16
CA ASN A 1005 -5.51 26.17 -14.46
C ASN A 1005 -5.83 26.08 -15.96
N GLU A 1006 -4.86 26.38 -16.83
CA GLU A 1006 -5.00 26.19 -18.27
C GLU A 1006 -4.95 24.68 -18.58
N GLU A 1007 -6.10 24.11 -18.97
CA GLU A 1007 -6.23 22.67 -19.24
C GLU A 1007 -5.35 22.22 -20.41
N ASP A 1008 -5.23 23.03 -21.45
CA ASP A 1008 -4.42 22.76 -22.64
C ASP A 1008 -3.34 23.82 -22.84
N ILE A 1009 -2.07 23.39 -22.77
CA ILE A 1009 -0.92 24.24 -23.10
C ILE A 1009 -0.04 23.58 -24.16
N ILE A 1010 0.98 24.29 -24.65
CA ILE A 1010 1.88 23.75 -25.67
C ILE A 1010 3.19 23.25 -25.03
N TYR A 1011 3.59 22.03 -25.39
CA TYR A 1011 4.94 21.54 -25.09
C TYR A 1011 6.00 22.47 -25.67
N LYS A 1012 6.88 23.00 -24.81
CA LYS A 1012 7.97 23.90 -25.23
C LYS A 1012 9.14 23.16 -25.91
N SER A 1013 9.24 21.85 -25.70
CA SER A 1013 10.34 21.03 -26.21
C SER A 1013 9.87 19.67 -26.74
N LYS A 1014 10.74 19.06 -27.55
CA LYS A 1014 10.65 17.64 -27.90
C LYS A 1014 11.01 16.80 -26.66
N PRO A 1015 10.49 15.57 -26.52
CA PRO A 1015 10.84 14.71 -25.41
C PRO A 1015 12.33 14.45 -25.38
N ILE A 1016 12.88 14.46 -24.18
CA ILE A 1016 14.31 14.41 -23.90
C ILE A 1016 14.72 12.97 -23.58
N THR A 1017 13.98 12.34 -22.67
CA THR A 1017 14.30 11.02 -22.11
C THR A 1017 13.60 9.89 -22.87
N HIS A 1018 14.04 8.65 -22.65
CA HIS A 1018 13.38 7.47 -23.21
C HIS A 1018 11.90 7.37 -22.83
N LEU A 1019 11.58 7.59 -21.55
CA LEU A 1019 10.21 7.48 -21.04
C LEU A 1019 9.28 8.53 -21.66
N GLN A 1020 9.75 9.78 -21.78
CA GLN A 1020 8.97 10.83 -22.43
C GLN A 1020 8.69 10.51 -23.91
N LYS A 1021 9.66 9.91 -24.62
CA LYS A 1021 9.43 9.44 -26.00
C LYS A 1021 8.35 8.36 -26.05
N LEU A 1022 8.34 7.42 -25.10
CA LEU A 1022 7.31 6.37 -25.04
C LEU A 1022 5.92 6.94 -24.75
N LEU A 1023 5.81 7.85 -23.77
CA LEU A 1023 4.52 8.42 -23.35
C LEU A 1023 3.95 9.40 -24.38
N ARG A 1024 4.79 10.19 -25.06
CA ARG A 1024 4.36 11.19 -26.05
C ARG A 1024 4.24 10.63 -27.49
N TYR A 1025 4.83 9.47 -27.78
CA TYR A 1025 4.82 8.85 -29.12
C TYR A 1025 4.37 7.38 -29.15
N PRO A 1026 3.18 7.02 -28.63
CA PRO A 1026 2.73 5.63 -28.64
C PRO A 1026 2.61 5.04 -30.07
N ASP A 1027 2.35 5.88 -31.08
CA ASP A 1027 1.98 5.48 -32.46
C ASP A 1027 2.94 5.99 -33.57
N ASN A 1028 4.12 6.53 -33.23
CA ASN A 1028 5.02 7.23 -34.18
C ASN A 1028 4.40 8.39 -34.99
N ARG A 1029 3.14 8.75 -34.72
CA ARG A 1029 2.52 10.00 -35.18
C ARG A 1029 2.85 11.06 -34.14
N TYR A 1030 3.24 12.26 -34.59
CA TYR A 1030 3.36 13.40 -33.68
C TYR A 1030 1.99 13.55 -33.00
N ALA A 1031 1.91 13.22 -31.71
CA ALA A 1031 0.85 13.78 -30.88
C ALA A 1031 0.98 15.29 -31.06
N GLU A 1032 -0.13 15.93 -31.37
CA GLU A 1032 -0.21 17.38 -31.47
C GLU A 1032 0.48 17.99 -30.25
N SER A 1033 1.11 19.14 -30.43
CA SER A 1033 1.98 19.78 -29.44
C SER A 1033 1.28 20.20 -28.14
N ILE A 1034 0.06 19.72 -27.91
CA ILE A 1034 -0.81 19.99 -26.78
C ILE A 1034 -0.41 19.08 -25.62
N LEU A 1035 -0.19 19.70 -24.48
CA LEU A 1035 0.01 19.11 -23.17
C LEU A 1035 -1.27 19.41 -22.39
N SER A 1036 -2.05 18.36 -22.12
CA SER A 1036 -3.26 18.46 -21.30
C SER A 1036 -2.93 18.28 -19.82
N ASP A 1037 -3.75 18.88 -18.97
CA ASP A 1037 -3.78 18.69 -17.51
C ASP A 1037 -2.46 18.99 -16.79
N HIS A 1038 -1.59 19.85 -17.37
CA HIS A 1038 -0.42 20.39 -16.67
C HIS A 1038 -0.83 21.59 -15.80
N ILE A 1039 -1.73 21.30 -14.88
CA ILE A 1039 -2.34 22.22 -13.93
C ILE A 1039 -1.90 21.87 -12.51
N CYS A 1040 -1.98 22.83 -11.59
CA CYS A 1040 -1.64 22.60 -10.19
C CYS A 1040 -2.63 23.32 -9.27
N LYS A 1041 -2.77 22.80 -8.03
CA LYS A 1041 -3.65 23.41 -7.02
C LYS A 1041 -3.21 24.85 -6.75
N ASP A 1042 -4.19 25.73 -6.53
CA ASP A 1042 -3.93 27.09 -6.06
C ASP A 1042 -3.71 27.06 -4.53
N MET A 1043 -2.43 27.10 -4.13
CA MET A 1043 -2.04 27.05 -2.72
C MET A 1043 -2.24 28.40 -2.04
N SER A 1044 -2.56 28.39 -0.74
CA SER A 1044 -2.74 29.63 0.03
C SER A 1044 -1.46 30.48 0.06
N PRO A 1045 -1.57 31.81 0.24
CA PRO A 1045 -0.41 32.71 0.26
C PRO A 1045 0.70 32.30 1.22
N LEU A 1046 0.34 31.73 2.38
CA LEU A 1046 1.28 31.20 3.36
C LEU A 1046 2.00 29.95 2.86
N VAL A 1047 1.27 29.01 2.26
CA VAL A 1047 1.85 27.76 1.75
C VAL A 1047 2.74 28.03 0.54
N GLN A 1048 2.32 28.94 -0.34
CA GLN A 1048 3.15 29.42 -1.45
C GLN A 1048 4.48 30.02 -0.91
N ALA A 1049 4.41 30.92 0.07
CA ALA A 1049 5.62 31.51 0.66
C ALA A 1049 6.52 30.45 1.32
N ARG A 1050 5.95 29.41 1.94
CA ARG A 1050 6.73 28.26 2.45
C ARG A 1050 7.43 27.53 1.31
N MET A 1051 6.72 27.18 0.23
CA MET A 1051 7.29 26.49 -0.93
C MET A 1051 8.45 27.28 -1.56
N GLU A 1052 8.30 28.60 -1.72
CA GLU A 1052 9.34 29.49 -2.26
C GLU A 1052 10.61 29.55 -1.39
N LEU A 1053 10.50 29.29 -0.09
CA LEU A 1053 11.61 29.31 0.86
C LEU A 1053 12.29 27.94 1.04
N ILE A 1054 11.70 26.85 0.55
CA ILE A 1054 12.34 25.53 0.57
C ILE A 1054 13.51 25.56 -0.43
N PRO A 1055 14.75 25.24 -0.01
CA PRO A 1055 15.88 25.19 -0.92
C PRO A 1055 15.69 24.13 -2.02
N VAL A 1056 16.20 24.38 -3.22
CA VAL A 1056 16.14 23.45 -4.36
C VAL A 1056 17.15 22.28 -4.23
N GLY A 1057 17.80 22.13 -3.07
CA GLY A 1057 18.77 21.07 -2.82
C GLY A 1057 18.13 19.68 -2.66
N GLU A 1058 18.91 18.62 -2.91
CA GLU A 1058 18.44 17.25 -2.69
C GLU A 1058 18.11 17.02 -1.21
N GLY A 1059 16.94 16.42 -0.95
CA GLY A 1059 16.47 16.13 0.41
C GLY A 1059 16.01 17.35 1.21
N SER A 1060 15.70 18.47 0.54
CA SER A 1060 15.12 19.65 1.17
C SER A 1060 13.63 19.51 1.48
N ASP A 1061 13.21 19.99 2.65
CA ASP A 1061 11.83 19.95 3.14
C ASP A 1061 11.55 21.05 4.18
N TRP A 1062 10.43 20.95 4.90
CA TRP A 1062 9.99 21.93 5.90
C TRP A 1062 11.03 22.23 6.99
N ARG A 1063 11.97 21.31 7.25
CA ARG A 1063 13.02 21.49 8.26
C ARG A 1063 14.09 22.49 7.82
N ASP A 1064 14.14 22.85 6.54
CA ASP A 1064 15.04 23.89 6.01
C ASP A 1064 14.40 25.29 6.01
N LEU A 1065 13.16 25.43 6.48
CA LEU A 1065 12.49 26.72 6.48
C LEU A 1065 13.17 27.70 7.45
N PRO A 1066 13.42 28.96 7.03
CA PRO A 1066 13.95 29.97 7.93
C PRO A 1066 12.87 30.49 8.89
N ASN A 1067 13.23 30.72 10.16
CA ASN A 1067 12.34 31.37 11.13
C ASN A 1067 12.43 32.91 11.02
N SER A 1068 11.81 33.46 9.98
CA SER A 1068 11.84 34.90 9.68
C SER A 1068 10.45 35.48 9.39
N LYS A 1069 10.35 36.81 9.51
CA LYS A 1069 9.14 37.56 9.15
C LYS A 1069 9.13 37.75 7.63
N VAL A 1070 8.11 37.25 6.95
CA VAL A 1070 8.00 37.29 5.48
C VAL A 1070 6.72 38.00 5.08
N LYS A 1071 6.77 38.82 4.04
CA LYS A 1071 5.58 39.45 3.46
C LYS A 1071 4.91 38.45 2.50
N LEU A 1072 3.63 38.19 2.71
CA LEU A 1072 2.84 37.27 1.90
C LEU A 1072 2.30 37.95 0.62
N PRO A 1073 1.95 37.17 -0.42
CA PRO A 1073 1.37 37.68 -1.67
C PRO A 1073 0.11 38.55 -1.49
N ASP A 1074 -0.70 38.29 -0.46
CA ASP A 1074 -1.90 39.05 -0.10
C ASP A 1074 -1.61 40.38 0.63
N GLY A 1075 -0.33 40.68 0.87
CA GLY A 1075 0.14 41.88 1.57
C GLY A 1075 0.25 41.74 3.09
N SER A 1076 -0.20 40.61 3.67
CA SER A 1076 -0.04 40.31 5.09
C SER A 1076 1.40 39.89 5.43
N TYR A 1077 1.70 39.67 6.71
CA TYR A 1077 3.03 39.26 7.17
C TYR A 1077 2.95 38.03 8.07
N THR A 1078 3.85 37.08 7.87
CA THR A 1078 4.05 35.97 8.80
C THR A 1078 4.65 36.46 10.13
N ASN A 1079 4.43 35.72 11.21
CA ASN A 1079 5.14 35.92 12.47
C ASN A 1079 6.29 34.92 12.61
N LYS A 1080 7.31 35.26 13.41
CA LYS A 1080 8.33 34.29 13.80
C LYS A 1080 7.73 33.26 14.75
N LEU A 1081 8.11 31.99 14.58
CA LEU A 1081 7.77 30.92 15.50
C LEU A 1081 8.52 31.14 16.82
N LEU A 1082 7.79 31.08 17.94
CA LEU A 1082 8.31 31.31 19.28
C LEU A 1082 8.47 29.99 20.05
N TYR A 1083 9.71 29.62 20.36
CA TYR A 1083 10.04 28.46 21.19
C TYR A 1083 9.97 28.84 22.66
N THR A 1084 8.86 28.50 23.31
CA THR A 1084 8.51 28.97 24.66
C THR A 1084 8.82 27.96 25.78
N HIS A 1085 9.10 26.70 25.41
CA HIS A 1085 9.29 25.60 26.35
C HIS A 1085 10.54 24.81 26.00
N HIS A 1086 11.20 24.28 27.03
CA HIS A 1086 12.36 23.40 26.86
C HIS A 1086 11.93 21.96 26.54
N ASP A 1087 12.44 21.41 25.44
CA ASP A 1087 12.21 20.01 25.05
C ASP A 1087 13.29 19.11 25.65
N ILE A 1088 12.98 18.43 26.74
CA ILE A 1088 13.91 17.55 27.48
C ILE A 1088 14.49 16.44 26.59
N LYS A 1089 13.77 16.00 25.54
CA LYS A 1089 14.23 14.91 24.66
C LYS A 1089 15.22 15.40 23.61
N ASN A 1090 14.99 16.60 23.08
CA ASN A 1090 15.76 17.15 21.97
C ASN A 1090 16.83 18.18 22.42
N GLY A 1091 16.79 18.64 23.67
CA GLY A 1091 17.78 19.54 24.27
C GLY A 1091 17.40 21.03 24.18
N TYR A 1092 18.41 21.89 24.30
CA TYR A 1092 18.28 23.33 24.08
C TYR A 1092 18.60 23.64 22.62
N GLY A 1093 17.71 24.39 21.96
CA GLY A 1093 17.95 25.05 20.68
C GLY A 1093 18.03 26.56 20.88
#